data_AF-A0A940LEQ4-F1
#
_entry.id   AF-A0A940LEQ4-F1
#
_cell.length_a   1.000
_cell.length_b   1.000
_cell.length_c   1.000
_cell.angle_alpha   90.00
_cell.angle_beta   90.00
_cell.angle_gamma   90.00
#
_symmetry.space_group_name_H-M   'P 1'
#
loop_
_entity.id
_entity.type
_entity.pdbx_description
1 polymer ?
#
loop_
_entity_poly.entity_id
_entity_poly.type
_entity_poly.pdbx_seq_one_letter_code
_entity_poly.pdbx_strand_id
1 'polypeptide(L)'
;HYPLHPNSYTAIFHHKKRLSADTKQIIKDIADLEKLDDTKAYSEKWKEVKTHLLKDEMINKSLHSSIEAINHDKELLKQIANEQAYQLCHWQETDYQINFRRFFTINGLICLNIQNEAVFEHYHQLIQHFLEKGIYSGLRVDHIDGLFDPSQYLNRLRELAGDETYIVVEKILEPGESLPHQWNIEGNTGYDFLALVNNVFTNKNNEAAFTKFYRQFTKDKKTIHQHLHDKKADILFNYMEGDLENLYQLFLQLKLTDRKNQSSVHPDDLKNAIAEFLIRCPVYRYYGNKFPLDESEASNVRDILNRMRKSSAADEIAISMLENIFLYKPHEGNEDYNNRVAKFYQRCMQFSGPLMAKGVEDTLEYTFNRFIGHNEVGDSPESFGISVDDFHHAMIERQEHWPLSLNATSTHDTKRGEDVRARLNVLSDIPEEWFAVVEQWQQLSQRYKQNNFPDANDEYLIYQSLIGNYPMPGQNEDGYEERLIAYVQKALREAKRHSNWTTPNEEYEKASSEFAKALLNKNEEFWKSFEQFHSGIVDYGIINSLSQLLLKFTCPGVPDVYQGCELWDLSFVDPDNRRAVDYQKRIQWLDEFSKDERDENYWQQLWQDRYNGRIKLWLTHKLLQWRKSLKDFLQKAEYIPLPVDGTYKKHILAFARKHKQTLYIVAVPLHLAEMGRQQEKEISELDWKDTEIVLPGKIAGDIENILTGERFKDKISIKDLFSNFPLALLKTQVEEHKRGAGILLHITSLPSAFGIGDMGPEAKIFAGFLHRSKQHYWQLLPINPTEGGQGHSPYSAISSKAGNPLLISPELLAKEKLLDATEIKQYYLPRQSKADYVKAEEVKYQLFNKAYQNFASADFTQLKEDFEQFCSKEKSWLDDFSLYAVLKKQNGGKPWYEWEIDFKQRSAEALEKFSLDQQNEITKTKWFQFIFFRQWKDLKDYCNNMNIQLIGDMPFYVSYDSADVWANKEIFALDENGNRTGMAGVPPDAFSADGQLWGMPVFKWDVLKERNYDWWIERLRKNIELFDIVRLDHFRAFDEYWEVPAGETTAKNGQWKQSPGRDFFETVQKELGELPFIAEDLGEITPRSSAIKG
;
A
#
# COMPACT_ATOMS: atom_id res chain seq x y z
N HIS A 1 14.53 49.82 -11.98
CA HIS A 1 14.94 50.74 -13.06
C HIS A 1 14.69 50.05 -14.39
N TYR A 2 13.84 50.62 -15.26
CA TYR A 2 13.60 50.04 -16.59
C TYR A 2 14.66 50.54 -17.59
N PRO A 3 15.22 49.67 -18.44
CA PRO A 3 16.25 50.07 -19.41
C PRO A 3 15.62 50.88 -20.55
N LEU A 4 16.13 52.09 -20.81
CA LEU A 4 15.68 52.86 -21.97
C LEU A 4 16.23 52.28 -23.27
N HIS A 5 15.39 52.18 -24.28
CA HIS A 5 15.81 51.87 -25.65
C HIS A 5 16.83 52.93 -26.12
N PRO A 6 17.92 52.56 -26.80
CA PRO A 6 18.96 53.52 -27.23
C PRO A 6 18.43 54.74 -27.96
N ASN A 7 17.39 54.60 -28.80
CA ASN A 7 16.78 55.72 -29.54
C ASN A 7 16.13 56.77 -28.65
N SER A 8 15.68 56.38 -27.45
CA SER A 8 15.08 57.30 -26.48
C SER A 8 16.04 58.42 -26.10
N TYR A 9 17.35 58.14 -26.07
CA TYR A 9 18.37 59.15 -25.77
C TYR A 9 18.41 60.25 -26.84
N THR A 10 18.14 59.91 -28.10
CA THR A 10 18.01 60.90 -29.20
C THR A 10 16.83 61.83 -28.93
N ALA A 11 15.65 61.28 -28.62
CA ALA A 11 14.47 62.07 -28.25
C ALA A 11 14.72 62.94 -27.01
N ILE A 12 15.41 62.40 -25.99
CA ILE A 12 15.74 63.11 -24.75
C ILE A 12 16.66 64.30 -25.02
N PHE A 13 17.72 64.13 -25.81
CA PHE A 13 18.65 65.22 -26.09
C PHE A 13 18.06 66.30 -27.00
N HIS A 14 17.22 65.93 -27.98
CA HIS A 14 16.62 66.86 -28.93
C HIS A 14 15.62 67.86 -28.32
N HIS A 15 15.16 67.65 -27.08
CA HIS A 15 14.35 68.63 -26.36
C HIS A 15 15.07 69.99 -26.18
N LYS A 16 16.40 70.04 -26.23
CA LYS A 16 17.17 71.30 -26.15
C LYS A 16 17.35 71.97 -27.50
N LYS A 17 17.09 73.30 -27.55
CA LYS A 17 17.35 74.15 -28.74
C LYS A 17 18.83 74.22 -29.17
N ARG A 18 19.80 73.86 -28.31
CA ARG A 18 21.25 73.87 -28.63
C ARG A 18 21.96 72.67 -27.99
N LEU A 19 22.47 71.77 -28.84
CA LEU A 19 23.23 70.56 -28.45
C LEU A 19 24.75 70.83 -28.42
N SER A 20 25.48 70.25 -27.45
CA SER A 20 26.96 70.25 -27.43
C SER A 20 27.53 69.35 -28.53
N ALA A 21 28.82 69.49 -28.84
CA ALA A 21 29.49 68.61 -29.81
C ALA A 21 29.45 67.14 -29.38
N ASP A 22 29.69 66.87 -28.09
CA ASP A 22 29.68 65.52 -27.53
C ASP A 22 28.29 64.89 -27.54
N THR A 23 27.24 65.69 -27.27
CA THR A 23 25.85 65.22 -27.36
C THR A 23 25.48 64.87 -28.81
N LYS A 24 25.94 65.67 -29.79
CA LYS A 24 25.73 65.36 -31.23
C LYS A 24 26.45 64.10 -31.66
N GLN A 25 27.65 63.85 -31.13
CA GLN A 25 28.40 62.63 -31.40
C GLN A 25 27.68 61.41 -30.84
N ILE A 26 27.14 61.49 -29.61
CA ILE A 26 26.34 60.40 -29.03
C ILE A 26 25.07 60.11 -29.85
N ILE A 27 24.35 61.13 -30.29
CA ILE A 27 23.18 60.94 -31.16
C ILE A 27 23.56 60.23 -32.46
N LYS A 28 24.71 60.59 -33.05
CA LYS A 28 25.24 59.92 -34.23
C LYS A 28 25.62 58.46 -33.93
N ASP A 29 26.30 58.21 -32.82
CA ASP A 29 26.70 56.86 -32.40
C ASP A 29 25.47 55.97 -32.16
N ILE A 30 24.37 56.53 -31.63
CA ILE A 30 23.08 55.83 -31.48
C ILE A 30 22.47 55.55 -32.86
N ALA A 31 22.44 56.51 -33.78
CA ALA A 31 21.93 56.29 -35.14
C ALA A 31 22.75 55.27 -35.94
N ASP A 32 24.03 55.09 -35.60
CA ASP A 32 24.88 54.05 -36.17
C ASP A 32 24.58 52.65 -35.57
N LEU A 33 23.99 52.56 -34.36
CA LEU A 33 23.52 51.28 -33.80
C LEU A 33 22.38 50.67 -34.63
N GLU A 34 21.47 51.49 -35.16
CA GLU A 34 20.33 51.03 -35.96
C GLU A 34 20.73 50.38 -37.28
N LYS A 35 21.99 50.57 -37.71
CA LYS A 35 22.54 50.00 -38.94
C LYS A 35 23.19 48.64 -38.74
N LEU A 36 23.22 48.14 -37.49
CA LEU A 36 23.85 46.87 -37.13
C LEU A 36 22.80 45.76 -37.02
N ASP A 37 22.82 44.82 -37.97
CA ASP A 37 21.94 43.64 -37.94
C ASP A 37 22.47 42.51 -37.05
N ASP A 38 23.77 42.51 -36.72
CA ASP A 38 24.40 41.50 -35.86
C ASP A 38 24.22 41.83 -34.37
N THR A 39 23.59 40.92 -33.61
CA THR A 39 23.24 41.14 -32.20
C THR A 39 24.46 41.36 -31.30
N LYS A 40 25.58 40.69 -31.60
CA LYS A 40 26.80 40.81 -30.78
C LYS A 40 27.47 42.17 -31.02
N ALA A 41 27.64 42.55 -32.28
CA ALA A 41 28.15 43.86 -32.68
C ALA A 41 27.28 45.00 -32.13
N TYR A 42 25.95 44.86 -32.20
CA TYR A 42 25.02 45.80 -31.59
C TYR A 42 25.26 45.92 -30.08
N SER A 43 25.36 44.80 -29.36
CA SER A 43 25.57 44.81 -27.91
C SER A 43 26.91 45.42 -27.51
N GLU A 44 27.99 45.11 -28.22
CA GLU A 44 29.32 45.67 -27.98
C GLU A 44 29.32 47.19 -28.23
N LYS A 45 28.77 47.63 -29.36
CA LYS A 45 28.66 49.05 -29.69
C LYS A 45 27.78 49.80 -28.70
N TRP A 46 26.66 49.22 -28.26
CA TRP A 46 25.82 49.83 -27.24
C TRP A 46 26.53 49.95 -25.89
N LYS A 47 27.36 48.97 -25.50
CA LYS A 47 28.20 49.07 -24.29
C LYS A 47 29.19 50.23 -24.38
N GLU A 48 29.79 50.47 -25.54
CA GLU A 48 30.67 51.63 -25.77
C GLU A 48 29.89 52.94 -25.59
N VAL A 49 28.75 53.10 -26.28
CA VAL A 49 27.90 54.28 -26.21
C VAL A 49 27.40 54.52 -24.79
N LYS A 50 26.95 53.47 -24.10
CA LYS A 50 26.52 53.54 -22.70
C LYS A 50 27.66 53.94 -21.77
N THR A 51 28.89 53.47 -22.02
CA THR A 51 30.07 53.87 -21.24
C THR A 51 30.39 55.35 -21.45
N HIS A 52 30.27 55.85 -22.69
CA HIS A 52 30.44 57.26 -23.00
C HIS A 52 29.39 58.14 -22.32
N LEU A 53 28.11 57.72 -22.34
CA LEU A 53 27.00 58.37 -21.63
C LEU A 53 27.23 58.49 -20.11
N LEU A 54 27.85 57.48 -19.49
CA LEU A 54 28.02 57.41 -18.03
C LEU A 54 29.26 58.15 -17.51
N LYS A 55 30.32 58.30 -18.32
CA LYS A 55 31.61 58.85 -17.89
C LYS A 55 31.75 60.36 -18.06
N ASP A 56 30.97 60.99 -18.92
CA ASP A 56 31.08 62.42 -19.22
C ASP A 56 30.12 63.27 -18.35
N GLU A 57 30.68 64.09 -17.46
CA GLU A 57 29.92 64.95 -16.55
C GLU A 57 29.05 66.00 -17.26
N MET A 58 29.49 66.53 -18.41
CA MET A 58 28.74 67.51 -19.18
C MET A 58 27.54 66.86 -19.88
N ILE A 59 27.72 65.66 -20.43
CA ILE A 59 26.63 64.87 -21.01
C ILE A 59 25.63 64.48 -19.93
N ASN A 60 26.09 64.06 -18.75
CA ASN A 60 25.23 63.68 -17.64
C ASN A 60 24.41 64.87 -17.11
N LYS A 61 25.03 66.05 -16.91
CA LYS A 61 24.32 67.28 -16.56
C LYS A 61 23.32 67.70 -17.65
N SER A 62 23.67 67.49 -18.92
CA SER A 62 22.77 67.76 -20.04
C SER A 62 21.58 66.81 -20.06
N LEU A 63 21.80 65.54 -19.76
CA LEU A 63 20.78 64.50 -19.66
C LEU A 63 19.80 64.81 -18.51
N HIS A 64 20.30 65.09 -17.31
CA HIS A 64 19.47 65.45 -16.15
C HIS A 64 18.55 66.64 -16.41
N SER A 65 19.09 67.74 -16.95
CA SER A 65 18.28 68.92 -17.29
C SER A 65 17.29 68.68 -18.43
N SER A 66 17.58 67.76 -19.35
CA SER A 66 16.62 67.36 -20.39
C SER A 66 15.50 66.50 -19.79
N ILE A 67 15.83 65.57 -18.90
CA ILE A 67 14.87 64.73 -18.17
C ILE A 67 13.92 65.58 -17.31
N GLU A 68 14.43 66.56 -16.57
CA GLU A 68 13.60 67.47 -15.76
C GLU A 68 12.55 68.19 -16.60
N ALA A 69 12.92 68.62 -17.81
CA ALA A 69 12.00 69.29 -18.72
C ALA A 69 10.99 68.30 -19.33
N ILE A 70 11.45 67.11 -19.75
CA ILE A 70 10.61 66.05 -20.32
C ILE A 70 9.57 65.55 -19.32
N ASN A 71 9.88 65.50 -18.02
CA ASN A 71 8.93 65.09 -16.99
C ASN A 71 7.65 65.95 -16.95
N HIS A 72 7.68 67.14 -17.55
CA HIS A 72 6.53 68.04 -17.68
C HIS A 72 5.86 68.00 -19.08
N ASP A 73 6.40 67.21 -20.02
CA ASP A 73 5.91 67.05 -21.39
C ASP A 73 5.31 65.65 -21.59
N LYS A 74 3.98 65.56 -21.53
CA LYS A 74 3.25 64.28 -21.64
C LYS A 74 3.40 63.62 -23.02
N GLU A 75 3.51 64.41 -24.09
CA GLU A 75 3.61 63.85 -25.45
C GLU A 75 4.99 63.26 -25.69
N LEU A 76 6.04 63.94 -25.24
CA LEU A 76 7.40 63.44 -25.33
C LEU A 76 7.63 62.23 -24.41
N LEU A 77 7.03 62.22 -23.21
CA LEU A 77 7.02 61.04 -22.33
C LEU A 77 6.32 59.86 -22.99
N LYS A 78 5.20 60.08 -23.68
CA LYS A 78 4.47 59.04 -24.40
C LYS A 78 5.26 58.52 -25.60
N GLN A 79 5.94 59.40 -26.34
CA GLN A 79 6.85 59.02 -27.42
C GLN A 79 7.96 58.12 -26.87
N ILE A 80 8.66 58.56 -25.82
CA ILE A 80 9.73 57.77 -25.18
C ILE A 80 9.17 56.44 -24.70
N ALA A 81 8.02 56.41 -24.02
CA ALA A 81 7.41 55.16 -23.56
C ALA A 81 7.09 54.19 -24.71
N ASN A 82 6.66 54.69 -25.87
CA ASN A 82 6.35 53.88 -27.05
C ASN A 82 7.60 53.39 -27.81
N GLU A 83 8.77 53.96 -27.56
CA GLU A 83 10.05 53.51 -28.14
C GLU A 83 10.68 52.33 -27.38
N GLN A 84 10.09 51.93 -26.25
CA GLN A 84 10.64 50.87 -25.41
C GLN A 84 10.37 49.47 -25.97
N ALA A 85 11.28 48.52 -25.70
CA ALA A 85 11.06 47.10 -25.99
C ALA A 85 10.04 46.42 -25.06
N TYR A 86 9.51 47.17 -24.08
CA TYR A 86 8.44 46.77 -23.17
C TYR A 86 7.32 47.81 -23.26
N GLN A 87 6.08 47.38 -23.05
CA GLN A 87 4.93 48.27 -22.94
C GLN A 87 4.45 48.29 -21.49
N LEU A 88 4.43 49.47 -20.87
CA LEU A 88 3.78 49.65 -19.58
C LEU A 88 2.26 49.71 -19.81
N CYS A 89 1.54 48.75 -19.25
CA CYS A 89 0.09 48.65 -19.31
C CYS A 89 -0.52 48.72 -17.91
N HIS A 90 -1.84 48.91 -17.86
CA HIS A 90 -2.57 48.65 -16.62
C HIS A 90 -2.49 47.16 -16.31
N TRP A 91 -2.29 46.78 -15.05
CA TRP A 91 -2.02 45.38 -14.70
C TRP A 91 -3.15 44.41 -15.09
N GLN A 92 -4.41 44.87 -15.10
CA GLN A 92 -5.57 44.06 -15.54
C GLN A 92 -5.54 43.76 -17.05
N GLU A 93 -4.76 44.49 -17.86
CA GLU A 93 -4.61 44.19 -19.29
C GLU A 93 -4.08 42.78 -19.50
N THR A 94 -3.28 42.28 -18.56
CA THR A 94 -2.73 40.91 -18.60
C THR A 94 -3.76 39.79 -18.44
N ASP A 95 -4.97 40.09 -17.96
CA ASP A 95 -6.03 39.09 -17.81
C ASP A 95 -6.55 38.65 -19.20
N TYR A 96 -6.59 39.56 -20.17
CA TYR A 96 -7.09 39.33 -21.54
C TYR A 96 -6.02 39.47 -22.63
N GLN A 97 -4.86 40.07 -22.35
CA GLN A 97 -3.77 40.21 -23.28
C GLN A 97 -2.40 40.11 -22.59
N ILE A 98 -1.67 39.03 -22.87
CA ILE A 98 -0.33 38.82 -22.33
C ILE A 98 0.60 38.22 -23.39
N ASN A 99 1.91 38.51 -23.33
CA ASN A 99 2.91 38.02 -24.29
C ASN A 99 4.07 37.26 -23.64
N PHE A 100 3.97 36.91 -22.35
CA PHE A 100 4.92 36.06 -21.63
C PHE A 100 4.16 35.11 -20.70
N ARG A 101 4.79 33.99 -20.36
CA ARG A 101 4.21 33.04 -19.39
C ARG A 101 4.52 33.49 -17.96
N ARG A 102 3.51 33.46 -17.10
CA ARG A 102 3.60 33.77 -15.66
C ARG A 102 3.62 32.50 -14.82
N PHE A 103 4.10 32.64 -13.58
CA PHE A 103 3.76 31.70 -12.52
C PHE A 103 2.33 31.99 -12.04
N PHE A 104 1.41 31.05 -12.28
CA PHE A 104 -0.03 31.24 -12.11
C PHE A 104 -0.53 32.54 -12.77
N THR A 105 -1.21 33.40 -12.01
CA THR A 105 -1.69 34.73 -12.43
C THR A 105 -0.84 35.88 -11.91
N ILE A 106 0.40 35.61 -11.46
CA ILE A 106 1.28 36.61 -10.81
C ILE A 106 2.14 37.33 -11.86
N ASN A 107 1.77 38.57 -12.17
CA ASN A 107 2.48 39.42 -13.14
C ASN A 107 3.95 39.70 -12.81
N GLY A 108 4.31 39.67 -11.52
CA GLY A 108 5.68 39.90 -11.05
C GLY A 108 6.65 38.74 -11.30
N LEU A 109 6.16 37.58 -11.75
CA LEU A 109 6.95 36.36 -11.91
C LEU A 109 6.88 35.85 -13.35
N ILE A 110 7.92 36.15 -14.14
CA ILE A 110 8.09 35.64 -15.50
C ILE A 110 8.76 34.25 -15.49
N CYS A 111 8.21 33.29 -16.23
CA CYS A 111 8.77 31.95 -16.27
C CYS A 111 9.98 31.83 -17.20
N LEU A 112 10.92 30.96 -16.82
CA LEU A 112 12.08 30.61 -17.64
C LEU A 112 11.76 29.50 -18.66
N ASN A 113 12.49 29.51 -19.78
CA ASN A 113 12.51 28.43 -20.77
C ASN A 113 13.58 27.39 -20.40
N ILE A 114 13.43 26.74 -19.24
CA ILE A 114 14.44 25.83 -18.67
C ILE A 114 14.67 24.56 -19.53
N GLN A 115 13.77 24.25 -20.46
CA GLN A 115 13.95 23.18 -21.45
C GLN A 115 15.12 23.46 -22.40
N ASN A 116 15.52 24.73 -22.57
CA ASN A 116 16.74 25.08 -23.29
C ASN A 116 17.95 24.78 -22.41
N GLU A 117 18.86 23.97 -22.93
CA GLU A 117 20.03 23.47 -22.21
C GLU A 117 20.95 24.58 -21.69
N ALA A 118 21.24 25.62 -22.49
CA ALA A 118 22.07 26.74 -22.06
C ALA A 118 21.43 27.54 -20.92
N VAL A 119 20.08 27.61 -20.88
CA VAL A 119 19.35 28.22 -19.76
C VAL A 119 19.44 27.34 -18.52
N PHE A 120 19.27 26.02 -18.67
CA PHE A 120 19.43 25.07 -17.57
C PHE A 120 20.82 25.16 -16.93
N GLU A 121 21.87 25.04 -17.73
CA GLU A 121 23.27 25.09 -17.28
C GLU A 121 23.58 26.40 -16.55
N HIS A 122 23.17 27.54 -17.10
CA HIS A 122 23.45 28.85 -16.51
C HIS A 122 22.82 29.01 -15.13
N TYR A 123 21.55 28.62 -14.98
CA TYR A 123 20.82 28.79 -13.72
C TYR A 123 21.17 27.72 -12.67
N HIS A 124 21.67 26.55 -13.07
CA HIS A 124 22.05 25.48 -12.14
C HIS A 124 23.54 25.48 -11.76
N GLN A 125 24.38 26.31 -12.38
CA GLN A 125 25.82 26.36 -12.11
C GLN A 125 26.15 26.57 -10.62
N LEU A 126 25.43 27.47 -9.94
CA LEU A 126 25.67 27.73 -8.51
C LEU A 126 25.20 26.56 -7.63
N ILE A 127 24.07 25.94 -7.99
CA ILE A 127 23.53 24.77 -7.29
C ILE A 127 24.53 23.61 -7.38
N GLN A 128 25.03 23.34 -8.60
CA GLN A 128 26.08 22.35 -8.83
C GLN A 128 27.31 22.63 -7.97
N HIS A 129 27.80 23.87 -7.97
CA HIS A 129 28.96 24.26 -7.18
C HIS A 129 28.79 23.95 -5.69
N PHE A 130 27.59 24.19 -5.14
CA PHE A 130 27.31 23.93 -3.74
C PHE A 130 27.15 22.44 -3.40
N LEU A 131 26.63 21.63 -4.33
CA LEU A 131 26.64 20.17 -4.21
C LEU A 131 28.07 19.62 -4.23
N GLU A 132 28.91 20.07 -5.18
CA GLU A 132 30.32 19.66 -5.28
C GLU A 132 31.13 20.03 -4.02
N LYS A 133 30.75 21.12 -3.33
CA LYS A 133 31.33 21.54 -2.05
C LYS A 133 30.73 20.83 -0.83
N GLY A 134 29.71 20.01 -1.01
CA GLY A 134 29.00 19.32 0.07
C GLY A 134 28.29 20.27 1.04
N ILE A 135 27.86 21.46 0.58
CA ILE A 135 27.10 22.40 1.42
C ILE A 135 25.69 21.86 1.70
N TYR A 136 25.11 21.14 0.74
CA TYR A 136 23.84 20.43 0.87
C TYR A 136 23.99 19.00 0.35
N SER A 137 23.18 18.09 0.87
CA SER A 137 23.13 16.67 0.45
C SER A 137 21.93 16.34 -0.45
N GLY A 138 21.10 17.33 -0.76
CA GLY A 138 19.88 17.11 -1.52
C GLY A 138 19.21 18.40 -1.99
N LEU A 139 18.21 18.24 -2.85
CA LEU A 139 17.46 19.28 -3.53
C LEU A 139 15.95 19.04 -3.39
N ARG A 140 15.20 20.11 -3.18
CA ARG A 140 13.74 20.14 -3.34
C ARG A 140 13.43 21.02 -4.55
N VAL A 141 12.80 20.47 -5.57
CA VAL A 141 12.41 21.19 -6.79
C VAL A 141 11.06 21.85 -6.57
N ASP A 142 11.04 23.17 -6.71
CA ASP A 142 9.83 23.99 -6.66
C ASP A 142 9.02 23.85 -7.96
N HIS A 143 7.70 23.74 -7.83
CA HIS A 143 6.72 23.82 -8.91
C HIS A 143 7.10 23.03 -10.18
N ILE A 144 7.37 21.73 -10.04
CA ILE A 144 7.79 20.88 -11.17
C ILE A 144 6.76 20.88 -12.31
N ASP A 145 5.47 21.03 -11.96
CA ASP A 145 4.36 21.04 -12.92
C ASP A 145 4.29 22.30 -13.79
N GLY A 146 5.06 23.34 -13.46
CA GLY A 146 5.20 24.53 -14.31
C GLY A 146 6.15 24.32 -15.50
N LEU A 147 6.92 23.23 -15.54
CA LEU A 147 7.94 23.01 -16.56
C LEU A 147 7.33 22.52 -17.88
N PHE A 148 8.05 22.75 -18.98
CA PHE A 148 7.62 22.31 -20.31
C PHE A 148 7.75 20.79 -20.46
N ASP A 149 8.89 20.23 -20.05
CA ASP A 149 9.16 18.79 -19.98
C ASP A 149 9.83 18.47 -18.62
N PRO A 150 9.04 18.14 -17.59
CA PRO A 150 9.54 17.76 -16.27
C PRO A 150 10.53 16.59 -16.30
N SER A 151 10.24 15.57 -17.11
CA SER A 151 11.07 14.36 -17.20
C SER A 151 12.46 14.69 -17.75
N GLN A 152 12.54 15.51 -18.80
CA GLN A 152 13.82 15.98 -19.32
C GLN A 152 14.58 16.82 -18.28
N TYR A 153 13.88 17.72 -17.58
CA TYR A 153 14.49 18.54 -16.54
C TYR A 153 15.09 17.69 -15.41
N LEU A 154 14.34 16.71 -14.89
CA LEU A 154 14.79 15.86 -13.80
C LEU A 154 15.95 14.95 -14.22
N ASN A 155 15.97 14.47 -15.46
CA ASN A 155 17.13 13.72 -15.98
C ASN A 155 18.39 14.58 -16.01
N ARG A 156 18.31 15.81 -16.54
CA ARG A 156 19.45 16.76 -16.52
C ARG A 156 19.87 17.13 -15.09
N LEU A 157 18.91 17.31 -14.18
CA LEU A 157 19.19 17.62 -12.79
C LEU A 157 19.91 16.46 -12.10
N ARG A 158 19.48 15.23 -12.34
CA ARG A 158 20.15 14.03 -11.83
C ARG A 158 21.57 13.88 -12.38
N GLU A 159 21.76 14.09 -13.68
CA GLU A 159 23.10 14.07 -14.30
C GLU A 159 24.03 15.13 -13.68
N LEU A 160 23.51 16.33 -13.41
CA LEU A 160 24.25 17.42 -12.78
C LEU A 160 24.53 17.16 -11.29
N ALA A 161 23.56 16.57 -10.57
CA ALA A 161 23.64 16.39 -9.13
C ALA A 161 24.34 15.09 -8.71
N GLY A 162 24.38 14.08 -9.58
CA GLY A 162 24.88 12.73 -9.31
C GLY A 162 23.84 11.77 -8.71
N ASP A 163 24.14 10.48 -8.79
CA ASP A 163 23.23 9.37 -8.45
C ASP A 163 22.83 9.32 -6.96
N GLU A 164 23.69 9.80 -6.07
CA GLU A 164 23.50 9.73 -4.62
C GLU A 164 22.83 10.97 -4.01
N THR A 165 22.66 12.05 -4.79
CA THR A 165 22.05 13.29 -4.28
C THR A 165 20.55 13.08 -4.06
N TYR A 166 20.04 13.38 -2.86
CA TYR A 166 18.61 13.27 -2.58
C TYR A 166 17.81 14.35 -3.34
N ILE A 167 16.85 13.98 -4.17
CA ILE A 167 16.01 14.89 -4.96
C ILE A 167 14.54 14.58 -4.69
N VAL A 168 13.80 15.59 -4.25
CA VAL A 168 12.33 15.54 -4.15
C VAL A 168 11.68 16.67 -4.91
N VAL A 169 10.44 16.48 -5.33
CA VAL A 169 9.69 17.47 -6.10
C VAL A 169 8.46 17.94 -5.33
N GLU A 170 8.18 19.24 -5.36
CA GLU A 170 6.86 19.72 -5.02
C GLU A 170 5.90 19.39 -6.16
N LYS A 171 5.04 18.40 -5.92
CA LYS A 171 3.98 17.97 -6.84
C LYS A 171 2.76 17.58 -6.03
N ILE A 172 1.61 18.12 -6.40
CA ILE A 172 0.33 17.86 -5.74
C ILE A 172 -0.37 16.71 -6.47
N LEU A 173 -0.74 15.67 -5.75
CA LEU A 173 -1.45 14.51 -6.29
C LEU A 173 -2.93 14.61 -5.96
N GLU A 174 -3.79 14.47 -6.97
CA GLU A 174 -5.24 14.35 -6.75
C GLU A 174 -5.62 12.93 -6.29
N PRO A 175 -6.80 12.72 -5.69
CA PRO A 175 -7.27 11.39 -5.31
C PRO A 175 -7.20 10.38 -6.47
N GLY A 176 -6.45 9.30 -6.27
CA GLY A 176 -6.23 8.25 -7.28
C GLY A 176 -5.13 8.54 -8.31
N GLU A 177 -4.40 9.65 -8.17
CA GLU A 177 -3.23 9.97 -9.00
C GLU A 177 -1.94 9.39 -8.40
N SER A 178 -1.08 8.79 -9.24
CA SER A 178 0.25 8.32 -8.84
C SER A 178 1.35 9.24 -9.37
N LEU A 179 2.43 9.39 -8.61
CA LEU A 179 3.63 10.09 -9.06
C LEU A 179 4.29 9.33 -10.24
N PRO A 180 4.79 10.00 -11.29
CA PRO A 180 5.40 9.31 -12.44
C PRO A 180 6.63 8.45 -12.05
N HIS A 181 6.50 7.13 -12.15
CA HIS A 181 7.53 6.17 -11.74
C HIS A 181 8.86 6.27 -12.53
N GLN A 182 8.82 6.87 -13.72
CA GLN A 182 10.01 7.08 -14.55
C GLN A 182 10.89 8.25 -14.09
N TRP A 183 10.42 9.08 -13.14
CA TRP A 183 11.22 10.18 -12.62
C TRP A 183 12.32 9.67 -11.69
N ASN A 184 13.58 10.02 -11.99
CA ASN A 184 14.73 9.57 -11.23
C ASN A 184 14.96 10.44 -9.97
N ILE A 185 14.02 10.35 -9.04
CA ILE A 185 13.92 11.13 -7.79
C ILE A 185 13.51 10.22 -6.64
N GLU A 186 13.65 10.70 -5.41
CA GLU A 186 13.32 9.93 -4.20
C GLU A 186 11.85 10.07 -3.76
N GLY A 187 11.13 11.05 -4.31
CA GLY A 187 9.70 11.23 -4.09
C GLY A 187 9.23 12.68 -4.19
N ASN A 188 8.13 12.98 -3.51
CA ASN A 188 7.54 14.32 -3.45
C ASN A 188 7.75 14.97 -2.06
N THR A 189 7.22 16.17 -1.89
CA THR A 189 7.31 16.94 -0.63
C THR A 189 6.30 16.50 0.45
N GLY A 190 5.47 15.49 0.19
CA GLY A 190 4.67 14.83 1.23
C GLY A 190 3.25 15.31 1.46
N TYR A 191 2.68 16.10 0.54
CA TYR A 191 1.26 16.49 0.62
C TYR A 191 0.32 15.29 0.45
N ASP A 192 0.73 14.27 -0.30
CA ASP A 192 0.03 12.98 -0.41
C ASP A 192 -0.07 12.27 0.95
N PHE A 193 1.03 12.24 1.70
CA PHE A 193 1.07 11.68 3.05
C PHE A 193 0.21 12.49 4.02
N LEU A 194 0.26 13.83 3.93
CA LEU A 194 -0.62 14.72 4.70
C LEU A 194 -2.09 14.34 4.48
N ALA A 195 -2.51 14.22 3.22
CA ALA A 195 -3.89 13.89 2.88
C ALA A 195 -4.28 12.49 3.36
N LEU A 196 -3.43 11.48 3.17
CA LEU A 196 -3.68 10.11 3.63
C LEU A 196 -3.89 10.06 5.15
N VAL A 197 -3.03 10.73 5.91
CA VAL A 197 -3.15 10.77 7.38
C VAL A 197 -4.38 11.56 7.81
N ASN A 198 -4.65 12.71 7.19
CA ASN A 198 -5.85 13.49 7.50
C ASN A 198 -7.14 12.69 7.24
N ASN A 199 -7.17 11.94 6.14
CA ASN A 199 -8.33 11.13 5.75
C ASN A 199 -8.50 9.90 6.64
N VAL A 200 -7.46 9.23 7.12
CA VAL A 200 -7.64 8.07 8.03
C VAL A 200 -8.19 8.49 9.40
N PHE A 201 -7.94 9.74 9.83
CA PHE A 201 -8.53 10.30 11.06
C PHE A 201 -9.94 10.87 10.85
N THR A 202 -10.39 11.07 9.61
CA THR A 202 -11.75 11.54 9.32
C THR A 202 -12.72 10.36 9.30
N ASN A 203 -13.78 10.42 10.11
CA ASN A 203 -14.76 9.34 10.20
C ASN A 203 -15.68 9.32 8.97
N LYS A 204 -15.28 8.52 7.97
CA LYS A 204 -15.94 8.38 6.67
C LYS A 204 -17.43 8.04 6.76
N ASN A 205 -17.86 7.34 7.81
CA ASN A 205 -19.26 6.95 7.98
C ASN A 205 -20.21 8.17 8.08
N ASN A 206 -19.67 9.35 8.41
CA ASN A 206 -20.45 10.56 8.63
C ASN A 206 -20.47 11.52 7.42
N GLU A 207 -19.93 11.13 6.26
CA GLU A 207 -19.92 11.96 5.05
C GLU A 207 -21.33 12.41 4.63
N ALA A 208 -22.27 11.47 4.60
CA ALA A 208 -23.65 11.74 4.20
C ALA A 208 -24.33 12.75 5.14
N ALA A 209 -24.03 12.68 6.44
CA ALA A 209 -24.57 13.58 7.45
C ALA A 209 -24.03 15.00 7.26
N PHE A 210 -22.71 15.17 7.11
CA PHE A 210 -22.08 16.46 6.81
C PHE A 210 -22.57 17.06 5.49
N THR A 211 -22.68 16.25 4.44
CA THR A 211 -23.16 16.70 3.13
C THR A 211 -24.60 17.19 3.21
N LYS A 212 -25.47 16.45 3.91
CA LYS A 212 -26.87 16.84 4.11
C LYS A 212 -26.97 18.15 4.91
N PHE A 213 -26.25 18.24 6.03
CA PHE A 213 -26.24 19.44 6.88
C PHE A 213 -25.74 20.66 6.11
N TYR A 214 -24.59 20.55 5.45
CA TYR A 214 -24.00 21.65 4.68
C TYR A 214 -24.94 22.21 3.61
N ARG A 215 -25.60 21.34 2.83
CA ARG A 215 -26.59 21.75 1.81
C ARG A 215 -27.81 22.43 2.41
N GLN A 216 -28.27 21.99 3.59
CA GLN A 216 -29.39 22.61 4.28
C GLN A 216 -29.01 23.98 4.87
N PHE A 217 -27.83 24.06 5.49
CA PHE A 217 -27.31 25.26 6.13
C PHE A 217 -27.03 26.38 5.13
N THR A 218 -26.35 26.07 4.02
CA THR A 218 -25.96 27.06 3.00
C THR A 218 -26.99 27.27 1.90
N LYS A 219 -27.97 26.35 1.78
CA LYS A 219 -28.93 26.25 0.67
C LYS A 219 -28.28 25.97 -0.69
N ASP A 220 -27.03 25.55 -0.70
CA ASP A 220 -26.33 25.15 -1.92
C ASP A 220 -26.78 23.76 -2.38
N LYS A 221 -27.08 23.65 -3.68
CA LYS A 221 -27.54 22.42 -4.34
C LYS A 221 -26.53 21.86 -5.33
N LYS A 222 -25.43 22.57 -5.59
CA LYS A 222 -24.42 22.12 -6.54
C LYS A 222 -23.65 20.93 -5.96
N THR A 223 -23.22 20.06 -6.85
CA THR A 223 -22.25 19.00 -6.54
C THR A 223 -20.84 19.59 -6.48
N ILE A 224 -19.91 18.92 -5.81
CA ILE A 224 -18.51 19.36 -5.75
C ILE A 224 -17.90 19.48 -7.16
N HIS A 225 -18.18 18.54 -8.07
CA HIS A 225 -17.69 18.61 -9.45
C HIS A 225 -18.23 19.81 -10.23
N GLN A 226 -19.46 20.27 -9.94
CA GLN A 226 -19.99 21.49 -10.54
C GLN A 226 -19.25 22.72 -10.01
N HIS A 227 -18.99 22.79 -8.71
CA HIS A 227 -18.16 23.88 -8.16
C HIS A 227 -16.75 23.86 -8.72
N LEU A 228 -16.10 22.69 -8.78
CA LEU A 228 -14.77 22.53 -9.36
C LEU A 228 -14.71 23.07 -10.79
N HIS A 229 -15.66 22.68 -11.64
CA HIS A 229 -15.76 23.19 -13.01
C HIS A 229 -15.98 24.71 -13.02
N ASP A 230 -16.97 25.21 -12.28
CA ASP A 230 -17.31 26.65 -12.24
C ASP A 230 -16.12 27.50 -11.79
N LYS A 231 -15.36 27.06 -10.79
CA LYS A 231 -14.20 27.82 -10.27
C LYS A 231 -13.01 27.79 -11.22
N LYS A 232 -12.72 26.65 -11.85
CA LYS A 232 -11.70 26.59 -12.91
C LYS A 232 -12.08 27.44 -14.12
N ALA A 233 -13.34 27.42 -14.52
CA ALA A 233 -13.86 28.24 -15.60
C ALA A 233 -13.75 29.74 -15.30
N ASP A 234 -14.14 30.16 -14.09
CA ASP A 234 -14.02 31.54 -13.63
C ASP A 234 -12.56 32.04 -13.71
N ILE A 235 -11.60 31.25 -13.24
CA ILE A 235 -10.18 31.59 -13.36
C ILE A 235 -9.75 31.70 -14.82
N LEU A 236 -10.11 30.73 -15.66
CA LEU A 236 -9.68 30.71 -17.05
C LEU A 236 -10.20 31.92 -17.83
N PHE A 237 -11.49 32.23 -17.68
CA PHE A 237 -12.13 33.27 -18.48
C PHE A 237 -11.95 34.69 -17.92
N ASN A 238 -11.74 34.87 -16.61
CA ASN A 238 -11.63 36.21 -16.03
C ASN A 238 -10.19 36.64 -15.71
N TYR A 239 -9.23 35.71 -15.63
CA TYR A 239 -7.85 36.04 -15.22
C TYR A 239 -6.76 35.45 -16.14
N MET A 240 -7.13 34.52 -17.03
CA MET A 240 -6.21 33.82 -17.94
C MET A 240 -6.73 33.80 -19.39
N GLU A 241 -7.62 34.72 -19.76
CA GLU A 241 -8.18 34.78 -21.12
C GLU A 241 -7.08 35.07 -22.15
N GLY A 242 -6.11 35.93 -21.80
CA GLY A 242 -4.93 36.19 -22.64
C GLY A 242 -4.05 34.96 -22.84
N ASP A 243 -3.92 34.11 -21.81
CA ASP A 243 -3.20 32.85 -21.89
C ASP A 243 -3.93 31.83 -22.79
N LEU A 244 -5.27 31.77 -22.69
CA LEU A 244 -6.12 30.96 -23.57
C LEU A 244 -6.05 31.44 -25.03
N GLU A 245 -6.04 32.75 -25.26
CA GLU A 245 -5.87 33.31 -26.60
C GLU A 245 -4.52 32.91 -27.21
N ASN A 246 -3.44 32.99 -26.43
CA ASN A 246 -2.12 32.54 -26.86
C ASN A 246 -2.08 31.04 -27.22
N LEU A 247 -2.78 30.18 -26.46
CA LEU A 247 -2.92 28.76 -26.79
C LEU A 247 -3.68 28.54 -28.10
N TYR A 248 -4.79 29.25 -28.29
CA TYR A 248 -5.56 29.18 -29.52
C TYR A 248 -4.72 29.63 -30.73
N GLN A 249 -3.99 30.75 -30.63
CA GLN A 249 -3.08 31.19 -31.68
C GLN A 249 -1.96 30.17 -31.95
N LEU A 250 -1.42 29.54 -30.90
CA LEU A 250 -0.44 28.46 -31.05
C LEU A 250 -1.02 27.26 -31.80
N PHE A 251 -2.26 26.86 -31.51
CA PHE A 251 -2.96 25.80 -32.24
C PHE A 251 -2.99 26.10 -33.75
N LEU A 252 -3.35 27.33 -34.12
CA LEU A 252 -3.39 27.76 -35.52
C LEU A 252 -1.99 27.75 -36.17
N GLN A 253 -0.99 28.29 -35.47
CA GLN A 253 0.40 28.36 -35.95
C GLN A 253 0.99 26.97 -36.18
N LEU A 254 0.66 26.01 -35.32
CA LEU A 254 1.12 24.63 -35.42
C LEU A 254 0.42 23.83 -36.51
N LYS A 255 -0.62 24.33 -37.20
CA LYS A 255 -1.26 23.67 -38.34
C LYS A 255 -1.65 22.21 -38.06
N LEU A 256 -2.27 21.95 -36.91
CA LEU A 256 -2.60 20.60 -36.42
C LEU A 256 -3.78 19.96 -37.19
N THR A 257 -4.62 20.79 -37.80
CA THR A 257 -5.72 20.40 -38.68
C THR A 257 -5.55 21.02 -40.08
N ASP A 258 -6.19 20.43 -41.09
CA ASP A 258 -6.19 21.03 -42.43
C ASP A 258 -7.16 22.21 -42.50
N ARG A 259 -6.99 23.08 -43.51
CA ARG A 259 -7.82 24.29 -43.67
C ARG A 259 -9.31 23.98 -43.85
N LYS A 260 -9.66 22.82 -44.41
CA LYS A 260 -11.05 22.45 -44.71
C LYS A 260 -11.79 22.11 -43.41
N ASN A 261 -11.18 21.26 -42.58
CA ASN A 261 -11.69 20.87 -41.26
C ASN A 261 -11.60 22.03 -40.27
N GLN A 262 -10.63 22.92 -40.40
CA GLN A 262 -10.58 24.14 -39.59
C GLN A 262 -11.75 25.08 -39.92
N SER A 263 -12.09 25.24 -41.20
CA SER A 263 -13.15 26.15 -41.65
C SER A 263 -14.56 25.63 -41.35
N SER A 264 -14.70 24.39 -40.89
CA SER A 264 -15.99 23.80 -40.48
C SER A 264 -16.37 24.07 -39.03
N VAL A 265 -15.54 24.80 -38.26
CA VAL A 265 -15.79 25.16 -36.86
C VAL A 265 -15.59 26.66 -36.68
N HIS A 266 -16.46 27.32 -35.91
CA HIS A 266 -16.26 28.74 -35.59
C HIS A 266 -15.03 28.93 -34.68
N PRO A 267 -14.22 30.00 -34.86
CA PRO A 267 -13.06 30.28 -33.99
C PRO A 267 -13.36 30.19 -32.50
N ASP A 268 -14.48 30.78 -32.07
CA ASP A 268 -14.88 30.80 -30.65
C ASP A 268 -15.26 29.40 -30.13
N ASP A 269 -15.88 28.56 -30.96
CA ASP A 269 -16.25 27.19 -30.59
C ASP A 269 -15.00 26.33 -30.37
N LEU A 270 -13.97 26.51 -31.21
CA LEU A 270 -12.70 25.82 -31.05
C LEU A 270 -11.92 26.32 -29.84
N LYS A 271 -11.87 27.64 -29.62
CA LYS A 271 -11.26 28.22 -28.41
C LYS A 271 -11.96 27.72 -27.14
N ASN A 272 -13.29 27.65 -27.15
CA ASN A 272 -14.07 27.11 -26.05
C ASN A 272 -13.84 25.60 -25.84
N ALA A 273 -13.68 24.81 -26.91
CA ALA A 273 -13.32 23.39 -26.77
C ALA A 273 -11.94 23.20 -26.13
N ILE A 274 -10.95 24.04 -26.47
CA ILE A 274 -9.64 24.04 -25.79
C ILE A 274 -9.80 24.42 -24.32
N ALA A 275 -10.60 25.45 -24.03
CA ALA A 275 -10.89 25.89 -22.66
C ALA A 275 -11.50 24.76 -21.82
N GLU A 276 -12.56 24.12 -22.32
CA GLU A 276 -13.24 23.02 -21.63
C GLU A 276 -12.35 21.79 -21.44
N PHE A 277 -11.44 21.50 -22.38
CA PHE A 277 -10.43 20.47 -22.21
C PHE A 277 -9.51 20.76 -21.00
N LEU A 278 -9.06 22.01 -20.84
CA LEU A 278 -8.23 22.43 -19.71
C LEU A 278 -9.00 22.43 -18.38
N ILE A 279 -10.22 22.99 -18.37
CA ILE A 279 -11.08 23.07 -17.18
C ILE A 279 -11.40 21.67 -16.64
N ARG A 280 -11.64 20.69 -17.53
CA ARG A 280 -12.02 19.32 -17.16
C ARG A 280 -10.85 18.40 -16.90
N CYS A 281 -9.61 18.88 -17.02
CA CYS A 281 -8.43 18.14 -16.61
C CYS A 281 -8.57 17.79 -15.10
N PRO A 282 -8.68 16.49 -14.74
CA PRO A 282 -9.00 16.08 -13.38
C PRO A 282 -7.80 16.12 -12.44
N VAL A 283 -6.59 16.21 -12.99
CA VAL A 283 -5.31 16.34 -12.28
C VAL A 283 -4.67 17.69 -12.60
N TYR A 284 -3.60 18.07 -11.87
CA TYR A 284 -2.82 19.27 -12.18
C TYR A 284 -2.38 19.28 -13.64
N ARG A 285 -1.82 18.17 -14.11
CA ARG A 285 -1.47 17.96 -15.51
C ARG A 285 -1.11 16.51 -15.79
N TYR A 286 -1.08 16.17 -17.08
CA TYR A 286 -0.42 14.98 -17.57
C TYR A 286 1.00 15.29 -18.12
N TYR A 287 1.77 14.24 -18.39
CA TYR A 287 3.21 14.33 -18.67
C TYR A 287 3.62 13.75 -20.03
N GLY A 288 2.66 13.36 -20.88
CA GLY A 288 2.91 12.92 -22.25
C GLY A 288 3.73 13.93 -23.04
N ASN A 289 4.94 13.53 -23.44
CA ASN A 289 5.87 14.34 -24.24
C ASN A 289 6.16 13.75 -25.62
N LYS A 290 5.50 12.65 -25.98
CA LYS A 290 5.60 11.97 -27.27
C LYS A 290 4.21 11.54 -27.75
N PHE A 291 4.04 11.51 -29.07
CA PHE A 291 2.79 11.10 -29.71
C PHE A 291 3.05 9.97 -30.73
N PRO A 292 2.17 8.95 -30.82
CA PRO A 292 0.94 8.76 -30.03
C PRO A 292 1.18 8.62 -28.52
N LEU A 293 0.19 9.06 -27.72
CA LEU A 293 0.22 8.91 -26.26
C LEU A 293 0.25 7.44 -25.88
N ASP A 294 0.77 7.14 -24.68
CA ASP A 294 0.55 5.82 -24.10
C ASP A 294 -0.94 5.59 -23.80
N GLU A 295 -1.34 4.33 -23.66
CA GLU A 295 -2.76 3.98 -23.57
C GLU A 295 -3.41 4.49 -22.27
N SER A 296 -2.66 4.63 -21.18
CA SER A 296 -3.18 5.15 -19.92
C SER A 296 -3.56 6.62 -20.07
N GLU A 297 -2.64 7.43 -20.59
CA GLU A 297 -2.87 8.86 -20.81
C GLU A 297 -3.87 9.11 -21.94
N ALA A 298 -3.85 8.29 -23.00
CA ALA A 298 -4.85 8.32 -24.06
C ALA A 298 -6.27 8.05 -23.53
N SER A 299 -6.42 7.09 -22.60
CA SER A 299 -7.71 6.81 -21.95
C SER A 299 -8.20 8.02 -21.14
N ASN A 300 -7.32 8.64 -20.36
CA ASN A 300 -7.64 9.85 -19.61
C ASN A 300 -8.10 11.01 -20.52
N VAL A 301 -7.43 11.20 -21.66
CA VAL A 301 -7.84 12.19 -22.67
C VAL A 301 -9.21 11.86 -23.26
N ARG A 302 -9.49 10.58 -23.58
CA ARG A 302 -10.83 10.14 -24.03
C ARG A 302 -11.90 10.45 -22.99
N ASP A 303 -11.61 10.25 -21.72
CA ASP A 303 -12.56 10.50 -20.63
C ASP A 303 -12.88 11.99 -20.45
N ILE A 304 -11.89 12.88 -20.64
CA ILE A 304 -12.13 14.32 -20.69
C ILE A 304 -13.09 14.67 -21.84
N LEU A 305 -12.78 14.20 -23.05
CA LEU A 305 -13.58 14.48 -24.26
C LEU A 305 -15.00 13.91 -24.14
N ASN A 306 -15.15 12.71 -23.60
CA ASN A 306 -16.45 12.09 -23.34
C ASN A 306 -17.29 12.89 -22.32
N ARG A 307 -16.66 13.45 -21.28
CA ARG A 307 -17.33 14.34 -20.33
C ARG A 307 -17.76 15.65 -20.98
N MET A 308 -16.97 16.21 -21.89
CA MET A 308 -17.34 17.40 -22.68
C MET A 308 -18.59 17.12 -23.53
N ARG A 309 -18.65 15.99 -24.24
CA ARG A 309 -19.82 15.58 -25.04
C ARG A 309 -21.07 15.41 -24.19
N LYS A 310 -20.96 14.65 -23.09
CA LYS A 310 -22.10 14.39 -22.18
C LYS A 310 -22.72 15.66 -21.59
N SER A 311 -21.92 16.69 -21.38
CA SER A 311 -22.37 17.97 -20.82
C SER A 311 -22.70 19.03 -21.88
N SER A 312 -22.51 18.73 -23.18
CA SER A 312 -22.67 19.71 -24.27
C SER A 312 -21.86 20.99 -24.02
N ALA A 313 -20.65 20.84 -23.47
CA ALA A 313 -19.86 21.98 -22.99
C ALA A 313 -19.17 22.77 -24.12
N ALA A 314 -19.02 22.16 -25.30
CA ALA A 314 -18.48 22.77 -26.50
C ALA A 314 -19.13 22.14 -27.75
N ASP A 315 -18.89 22.74 -28.91
CA ASP A 315 -19.37 22.23 -30.20
C ASP A 315 -18.80 20.83 -30.52
N GLU A 316 -19.64 19.94 -31.03
CA GLU A 316 -19.28 18.53 -31.28
C GLU A 316 -18.20 18.38 -32.36
N ILE A 317 -18.19 19.27 -33.36
CA ILE A 317 -17.16 19.25 -34.41
C ILE A 317 -15.82 19.69 -33.82
N ALA A 318 -15.82 20.70 -32.94
CA ALA A 318 -14.64 21.12 -32.20
C ALA A 318 -14.08 20.01 -31.28
N ILE A 319 -14.95 19.32 -30.52
CA ILE A 319 -14.56 18.18 -29.67
C ILE A 319 -13.96 17.06 -30.52
N SER A 320 -14.63 16.68 -31.61
CA SER A 320 -14.16 15.64 -32.52
C SER A 320 -12.83 16.02 -33.19
N MET A 321 -12.57 17.32 -33.41
CA MET A 321 -11.29 17.80 -33.90
C MET A 321 -10.16 17.58 -32.89
N LEU A 322 -10.39 17.92 -31.61
CA LEU A 322 -9.40 17.66 -30.55
C LEU A 322 -9.16 16.16 -30.37
N GLU A 323 -10.21 15.35 -30.40
CA GLU A 323 -10.12 13.89 -30.33
C GLU A 323 -9.25 13.33 -31.45
N ASN A 324 -9.50 13.76 -32.70
CA ASN A 324 -8.71 13.34 -33.84
C ASN A 324 -7.24 13.76 -33.73
N ILE A 325 -6.96 14.97 -33.23
CA ILE A 325 -5.61 15.49 -33.08
C ILE A 325 -4.83 14.74 -31.99
N PHE A 326 -5.45 14.43 -30.85
CA PHE A 326 -4.76 13.79 -29.74
C PHE A 326 -4.70 12.27 -29.84
N LEU A 327 -5.70 11.60 -30.43
CA LEU A 327 -5.87 10.16 -30.27
C LEU A 327 -5.80 9.35 -31.57
N TYR A 328 -6.12 9.93 -32.72
CA TYR A 328 -6.23 9.15 -33.97
C TYR A 328 -5.15 9.52 -34.97
N LYS A 329 -5.10 10.79 -35.40
CA LYS A 329 -4.16 11.27 -36.42
C LYS A 329 -2.68 11.06 -36.07
N PRO A 330 -2.23 11.08 -34.80
CA PRO A 330 -0.85 10.75 -34.46
C PRO A 330 -0.40 9.33 -34.85
N HIS A 331 -1.32 8.37 -34.99
CA HIS A 331 -1.00 7.01 -35.46
C HIS A 331 -0.78 6.94 -36.97
N GLU A 332 -1.33 7.91 -37.72
CA GLU A 332 -1.19 8.02 -39.18
C GLU A 332 -0.14 9.09 -39.58
N GLY A 333 0.21 9.96 -38.64
CA GLY A 333 1.11 11.09 -38.82
C GLY A 333 2.58 10.70 -38.90
N ASN A 334 3.39 11.62 -39.43
CA ASN A 334 4.84 11.52 -39.39
C ASN A 334 5.42 12.18 -38.12
N GLU A 335 6.72 12.03 -37.91
CA GLU A 335 7.43 12.57 -36.75
C GLU A 335 7.25 14.10 -36.60
N ASP A 336 7.25 14.86 -37.70
CA ASP A 336 6.98 16.30 -37.67
C ASP A 336 5.58 16.62 -37.11
N TYR A 337 4.55 15.92 -37.59
CA TYR A 337 3.19 16.11 -37.09
C TYR A 337 3.10 15.78 -35.61
N ASN A 338 3.65 14.63 -35.19
CA ASN A 338 3.60 14.19 -33.81
C ASN A 338 4.36 15.14 -32.87
N ASN A 339 5.49 15.71 -33.31
CA ASN A 339 6.22 16.73 -32.57
C ASN A 339 5.42 18.04 -32.41
N ARG A 340 4.66 18.45 -33.44
CA ARG A 340 3.77 19.62 -33.34
C ARG A 340 2.61 19.37 -32.38
N VAL A 341 2.01 18.18 -32.40
CA VAL A 341 0.95 17.79 -31.44
C VAL A 341 1.50 17.75 -30.02
N ALA A 342 2.66 17.11 -29.80
CA ALA A 342 3.33 17.07 -28.50
C ALA A 342 3.58 18.47 -27.94
N LYS A 343 4.10 19.38 -28.77
CA LYS A 343 4.32 20.78 -28.37
C LYS A 343 3.03 21.48 -27.95
N PHE A 344 1.93 21.31 -28.68
CA PHE A 344 0.63 21.90 -28.30
C PHE A 344 0.12 21.31 -26.99
N TYR A 345 0.14 19.99 -26.86
CA TYR A 345 -0.32 19.28 -25.68
C TYR A 345 0.49 19.65 -24.43
N GLN A 346 1.82 19.67 -24.49
CA GLN A 346 2.68 20.11 -23.38
C GLN A 346 2.40 21.56 -22.98
N ARG A 347 2.06 22.43 -23.93
CA ARG A 347 1.63 23.81 -23.62
C ARG A 347 0.29 23.83 -22.91
N CYS A 348 -0.70 23.04 -23.35
CA CYS A 348 -1.96 22.87 -22.62
C CYS A 348 -1.70 22.43 -21.17
N MET A 349 -0.83 21.45 -20.97
CA MET A 349 -0.47 20.93 -19.64
C MET A 349 0.27 21.94 -18.74
N GLN A 350 0.96 22.94 -19.31
CA GLN A 350 1.53 24.05 -18.53
C GLN A 350 0.46 25.04 -18.01
N PHE A 351 -0.77 24.99 -18.54
CA PHE A 351 -1.88 25.85 -18.12
C PHE A 351 -2.96 25.12 -17.31
N SER A 352 -3.09 23.80 -17.43
CA SER A 352 -3.99 23.03 -16.56
C SER A 352 -3.59 23.11 -15.08
N GLY A 353 -2.28 23.12 -14.79
CA GLY A 353 -1.75 23.22 -13.41
C GLY A 353 -2.16 24.51 -12.71
N PRO A 354 -1.90 25.70 -13.30
CA PRO A 354 -2.41 26.98 -12.79
C PRO A 354 -3.93 27.01 -12.57
N LEU A 355 -4.72 26.40 -13.46
CA LEU A 355 -6.17 26.31 -13.27
C LEU A 355 -6.53 25.44 -12.08
N MET A 356 -5.79 24.36 -11.83
CA MET A 356 -5.96 23.56 -10.63
C MET A 356 -5.62 24.38 -9.38
N ALA A 357 -4.42 24.95 -9.29
CA ALA A 357 -4.00 25.72 -8.12
C ALA A 357 -4.93 26.92 -7.83
N LYS A 358 -5.21 27.77 -8.84
CA LYS A 358 -6.00 28.99 -8.63
C LYS A 358 -7.50 28.72 -8.56
N GLY A 359 -8.01 27.73 -9.28
CA GLY A 359 -9.42 27.37 -9.30
C GLY A 359 -9.81 26.49 -8.10
N VAL A 360 -8.91 25.64 -7.62
CA VAL A 360 -9.15 24.71 -6.51
C VAL A 360 -8.59 25.27 -5.21
N GLU A 361 -7.27 25.26 -5.06
CA GLU A 361 -6.62 25.60 -3.79
C GLU A 361 -6.95 27.03 -3.32
N ASP A 362 -6.96 27.98 -4.25
CA ASP A 362 -7.15 29.41 -3.93
C ASP A 362 -8.57 29.90 -4.22
N THR A 363 -9.53 29.01 -4.48
CA THR A 363 -10.94 29.40 -4.66
C THR A 363 -11.93 28.34 -4.17
N LEU A 364 -11.87 27.10 -4.66
CA LEU A 364 -12.78 26.03 -4.25
C LEU A 364 -12.66 25.71 -2.76
N GLU A 365 -11.44 25.62 -2.24
CA GLU A 365 -11.14 25.35 -0.82
C GLU A 365 -11.63 26.45 0.14
N TYR A 366 -11.96 27.63 -0.38
CA TYR A 366 -12.55 28.73 0.39
C TYR A 366 -14.07 28.84 0.21
N THR A 367 -14.66 28.07 -0.72
CA THR A 367 -16.08 28.17 -1.06
C THR A 367 -16.87 26.92 -0.71
N PHE A 368 -16.30 25.71 -0.86
CA PHE A 368 -16.95 24.46 -0.48
C PHE A 368 -16.61 24.09 0.98
N ASN A 369 -17.32 24.71 1.92
CA ASN A 369 -17.01 24.64 3.35
C ASN A 369 -17.72 23.49 4.08
N ARG A 370 -18.04 22.39 3.38
CA ARG A 370 -18.69 21.19 3.97
C ARG A 370 -17.95 20.72 5.22
N PHE A 371 -16.63 20.58 5.09
CA PHE A 371 -15.73 20.27 6.18
C PHE A 371 -14.33 20.77 5.81
N ILE A 372 -13.89 21.86 6.44
CA ILE A 372 -12.67 22.56 6.03
C ILE A 372 -11.38 21.80 6.40
N GLY A 373 -11.50 20.68 7.12
CA GLY A 373 -10.38 19.79 7.41
C GLY A 373 -9.74 19.20 6.13
N HIS A 374 -10.51 19.05 5.06
CA HIS A 374 -10.03 18.57 3.74
C HIS A 374 -9.76 19.69 2.74
N ASN A 375 -9.98 20.96 3.12
CA ASN A 375 -9.72 22.10 2.25
C ASN A 375 -8.25 22.49 2.40
N GLU A 376 -7.36 21.64 1.93
CA GLU A 376 -5.92 21.70 2.18
C GLU A 376 -5.13 21.31 0.93
N VAL A 377 -3.94 21.90 0.78
CA VAL A 377 -3.05 21.62 -0.35
C VAL A 377 -2.70 20.12 -0.40
N GLY A 378 -3.10 19.45 -1.49
CA GLY A 378 -2.93 18.02 -1.71
C GLY A 378 -3.89 17.09 -1.00
N ASP A 379 -4.84 17.63 -0.23
CA ASP A 379 -6.11 16.96 0.05
C ASP A 379 -7.19 17.50 -0.91
N SER A 380 -8.43 17.06 -0.78
CA SER A 380 -9.51 17.51 -1.66
C SER A 380 -10.81 17.74 -0.91
N PRO A 381 -11.54 18.84 -1.17
CA PRO A 381 -12.89 19.04 -0.64
C PRO A 381 -13.90 17.94 -1.07
N GLU A 382 -13.57 17.17 -2.11
CA GLU A 382 -14.33 15.97 -2.50
C GLU A 382 -14.18 14.83 -1.48
N SER A 383 -13.01 14.69 -0.86
CA SER A 383 -12.70 13.66 0.13
C SER A 383 -13.50 13.82 1.43
N PHE A 384 -13.76 12.70 2.11
CA PHE A 384 -14.32 12.65 3.45
C PHE A 384 -13.88 11.36 4.17
N GLY A 385 -12.56 11.18 4.29
CA GLY A 385 -11.96 10.04 4.96
C GLY A 385 -11.82 8.76 4.12
N ILE A 386 -10.96 7.86 4.62
CA ILE A 386 -10.63 6.57 4.00
C ILE A 386 -10.72 5.43 5.02
N SER A 387 -10.77 4.18 4.55
CA SER A 387 -10.71 3.04 5.46
C SER A 387 -9.27 2.77 5.95
N VAL A 388 -9.15 2.05 7.06
CA VAL A 388 -7.84 1.58 7.56
C VAL A 388 -7.15 0.69 6.52
N ASP A 389 -7.92 -0.14 5.79
CA ASP A 389 -7.39 -0.97 4.72
C ASP A 389 -6.85 -0.13 3.56
N ASP A 390 -7.56 0.91 3.12
CA ASP A 390 -7.08 1.82 2.07
C ASP A 390 -5.77 2.51 2.49
N PHE A 391 -5.68 2.95 3.75
CA PHE A 391 -4.45 3.53 4.30
C PHE A 391 -3.29 2.52 4.27
N HIS A 392 -3.53 1.28 4.68
CA HIS A 392 -2.52 0.22 4.65
C HIS A 392 -2.04 -0.08 3.23
N HIS A 393 -2.95 -0.15 2.25
CA HIS A 393 -2.59 -0.34 0.83
C HIS A 393 -1.71 0.81 0.33
N ALA A 394 -2.06 2.06 0.65
CA ALA A 394 -1.25 3.22 0.28
C ALA A 394 0.15 3.20 0.92
N MET A 395 0.28 2.71 2.17
CA MET A 395 1.59 2.57 2.82
C MET A 395 2.45 1.46 2.20
N ILE A 396 1.83 0.35 1.76
CA ILE A 396 2.51 -0.72 1.03
C ILE A 396 3.03 -0.20 -0.32
N GLU A 397 2.16 0.47 -1.10
CA GLU A 397 2.54 1.05 -2.38
C GLU A 397 3.66 2.09 -2.23
N ARG A 398 3.56 2.96 -1.21
CA ARG A 398 4.59 3.94 -0.87
C ARG A 398 5.91 3.27 -0.51
N GLN A 399 5.90 2.17 0.24
CA GLN A 399 7.12 1.43 0.54
C GLN A 399 7.77 0.84 -0.72
N GLU A 400 6.97 0.29 -1.62
CA GLU A 400 7.47 -0.36 -2.82
C GLU A 400 8.05 0.64 -3.82
N HIS A 401 7.34 1.75 -4.06
CA HIS A 401 7.67 2.67 -5.14
C HIS A 401 8.38 3.94 -4.68
N TRP A 402 8.06 4.45 -3.48
CA TRP A 402 8.53 5.75 -2.99
C TRP A 402 8.98 5.72 -1.52
N PRO A 403 9.86 4.78 -1.11
CA PRO A 403 10.21 4.56 0.30
C PRO A 403 10.94 5.73 0.97
N LEU A 404 11.40 6.69 0.17
CA LEU A 404 12.17 7.86 0.59
C LEU A 404 11.43 9.19 0.35
N SER A 405 10.16 9.16 -0.07
CA SER A 405 9.34 10.37 -0.21
C SER A 405 9.09 11.01 1.16
N LEU A 406 8.89 12.34 1.19
CA LEU A 406 8.68 13.06 2.45
C LEU A 406 7.32 12.76 3.06
N ASN A 407 7.25 12.58 4.37
CA ASN A 407 6.02 12.46 5.15
C ASN A 407 5.75 13.81 5.81
N ALA A 408 5.19 14.76 5.05
CA ALA A 408 4.84 16.07 5.57
C ALA A 408 3.44 16.07 6.20
N THR A 409 3.25 16.92 7.20
CA THR A 409 1.93 17.15 7.83
C THR A 409 1.61 18.61 7.98
N SER A 410 2.57 19.53 7.87
CA SER A 410 2.40 20.99 7.79
C SER A 410 3.52 21.55 6.90
N THR A 411 3.28 22.63 6.18
CA THR A 411 4.30 23.31 5.37
C THR A 411 4.13 24.83 5.42
N HIS A 412 4.97 25.58 4.71
CA HIS A 412 4.80 27.03 4.54
C HIS A 412 3.61 27.40 3.65
N ASP A 413 3.05 26.44 2.91
CA ASP A 413 1.94 26.68 1.97
C ASP A 413 0.63 25.97 2.36
N THR A 414 0.64 25.15 3.42
CA THR A 414 -0.61 24.57 3.93
C THR A 414 -1.57 25.68 4.39
N LYS A 415 -2.85 25.54 4.05
CA LYS A 415 -3.94 26.45 4.38
C LYS A 415 -4.15 26.56 5.89
N ARG A 416 -3.81 25.52 6.65
CA ARG A 416 -3.93 25.50 8.13
C ARG A 416 -2.77 24.74 8.76
N GLY A 417 -2.52 24.98 10.04
CA GLY A 417 -1.58 24.19 10.83
C GLY A 417 -2.03 22.75 11.05
N GLU A 418 -1.10 21.84 11.33
CA GLU A 418 -1.40 20.41 11.43
C GLU A 418 -2.30 20.03 12.60
N ASP A 419 -2.27 20.82 13.68
CA ASP A 419 -3.08 20.56 14.87
C ASP A 419 -4.49 21.17 14.76
N VAL A 420 -4.67 22.12 13.84
CA VAL A 420 -5.99 22.61 13.43
C VAL A 420 -6.76 21.47 12.77
N ARG A 421 -6.15 20.76 11.82
CA ARG A 421 -6.77 19.59 11.16
C ARG A 421 -7.05 18.46 12.14
N ALA A 422 -6.08 18.12 13.00
CA ALA A 422 -6.26 17.09 14.01
C ALA A 422 -7.46 17.36 14.94
N ARG A 423 -7.68 18.63 15.31
CA ARG A 423 -8.85 19.06 16.10
C ARG A 423 -10.14 19.07 15.29
N LEU A 424 -10.11 19.52 14.02
CA LEU A 424 -11.28 19.46 13.14
C LEU A 424 -11.77 18.04 12.92
N ASN A 425 -10.87 17.06 12.82
CA ASN A 425 -11.23 15.64 12.62
C ASN A 425 -12.13 15.10 13.75
N VAL A 426 -12.04 15.68 14.97
CA VAL A 426 -12.96 15.35 16.08
C VAL A 426 -14.42 15.65 15.72
N LEU A 427 -14.68 16.70 14.94
CA LEU A 427 -16.05 17.04 14.52
C LEU A 427 -16.68 15.94 13.65
N SER A 428 -15.85 15.19 12.90
CA SER A 428 -16.31 14.07 12.09
C SER A 428 -16.77 12.88 12.95
N ASP A 429 -16.28 12.75 14.18
CA ASP A 429 -16.66 11.70 15.13
C ASP A 429 -18.01 11.98 15.82
N ILE A 430 -18.35 13.26 15.99
CA ILE A 430 -19.53 13.73 16.73
C ILE A 430 -20.40 14.69 15.88
N PRO A 431 -20.84 14.28 14.67
CA PRO A 431 -21.54 15.16 13.74
C PRO A 431 -22.81 15.78 14.32
N GLU A 432 -23.60 15.02 15.08
CA GLU A 432 -24.87 15.49 15.64
C GLU A 432 -24.68 16.61 16.67
N GLU A 433 -23.69 16.46 17.56
CA GLU A 433 -23.31 17.48 18.53
C GLU A 433 -22.82 18.74 17.82
N TRP A 434 -21.95 18.56 16.80
CA TRP A 434 -21.42 19.65 15.99
C TRP A 434 -22.53 20.44 15.26
N PHE A 435 -23.47 19.76 14.60
CA PHE A 435 -24.54 20.42 13.87
C PHE A 435 -25.47 21.19 14.81
N ALA A 436 -25.79 20.61 15.97
CA ALA A 436 -26.64 21.27 16.96
C ALA A 436 -26.01 22.56 17.50
N VAL A 437 -24.71 22.55 17.82
CA VAL A 437 -24.03 23.78 18.29
C VAL A 437 -23.91 24.82 17.17
N VAL A 438 -23.72 24.41 15.91
CA VAL A 438 -23.68 25.36 14.78
C VAL A 438 -25.02 26.05 14.57
N GLU A 439 -26.14 25.31 14.62
CA GLU A 439 -27.48 25.90 14.52
C GLU A 439 -27.77 26.84 15.69
N GLN A 440 -27.37 26.44 16.91
CA GLN A 440 -27.45 27.29 18.09
C GLN A 440 -26.61 28.58 17.90
N TRP A 441 -25.37 28.45 17.44
CA TRP A 441 -24.47 29.58 17.23
C TRP A 441 -24.98 30.54 16.16
N GLN A 442 -25.58 30.04 15.08
CA GLN A 442 -26.22 30.89 14.08
C GLN A 442 -27.35 31.73 14.70
N GLN A 443 -28.16 31.15 15.59
CA GLN A 443 -29.20 31.88 16.31
C GLN A 443 -28.62 32.94 17.26
N LEU A 444 -27.60 32.58 18.05
CA LEU A 444 -26.98 33.48 19.04
C LEU A 444 -26.20 34.64 18.41
N SER A 445 -25.58 34.38 17.26
CA SER A 445 -24.73 35.36 16.55
C SER A 445 -25.48 36.20 15.52
N GLN A 446 -26.76 35.91 15.24
CA GLN A 446 -27.59 36.67 14.30
C GLN A 446 -27.60 38.19 14.60
N ARG A 447 -27.54 38.56 15.88
CA ARG A 447 -27.49 39.98 16.33
C ARG A 447 -26.17 40.69 16.00
N TYR A 448 -25.10 39.95 15.70
CA TYR A 448 -23.80 40.52 15.32
C TYR A 448 -23.72 40.82 13.83
N LYS A 449 -24.62 40.26 13.02
CA LYS A 449 -24.65 40.49 11.58
C LYS A 449 -25.05 41.93 11.26
N GLN A 450 -24.32 42.54 10.32
CA GLN A 450 -24.65 43.85 9.77
C GLN A 450 -25.05 43.65 8.31
N ASN A 451 -26.20 44.18 7.89
CA ASN A 451 -26.73 43.99 6.53
C ASN A 451 -26.89 42.51 6.12
N ASN A 452 -27.13 41.62 7.09
CA ASN A 452 -27.15 40.16 6.93
C ASN A 452 -25.81 39.52 6.50
N PHE A 453 -24.68 40.21 6.69
CA PHE A 453 -23.34 39.67 6.47
C PHE A 453 -22.71 39.15 7.77
N PRO A 454 -21.89 38.08 7.73
CA PRO A 454 -21.62 37.24 6.56
C PRO A 454 -22.81 36.35 6.18
N ASP A 455 -22.81 35.85 4.95
CA ASP A 455 -23.77 34.80 4.55
C ASP A 455 -23.52 33.48 5.29
N ALA A 456 -24.43 32.52 5.15
CA ALA A 456 -24.34 31.25 5.88
C ALA A 456 -23.08 30.42 5.55
N ASN A 457 -22.54 30.50 4.33
CA ASN A 457 -21.36 29.72 3.97
C ASN A 457 -20.08 30.28 4.60
N ASP A 458 -19.96 31.61 4.62
CA ASP A 458 -18.82 32.29 5.23
C ASP A 458 -18.93 32.26 6.77
N GLU A 459 -20.14 32.32 7.32
CA GLU A 459 -20.41 32.08 8.74
C GLU A 459 -19.96 30.67 9.17
N TYR A 460 -20.29 29.64 8.39
CA TYR A 460 -19.87 28.26 8.68
C TYR A 460 -18.36 28.06 8.61
N LEU A 461 -17.69 28.75 7.68
CA LEU A 461 -16.22 28.80 7.62
C LEU A 461 -15.64 29.42 8.89
N ILE A 462 -16.19 30.54 9.34
CA ILE A 462 -15.72 31.24 10.55
C ILE A 462 -15.86 30.34 11.79
N TYR A 463 -16.97 29.60 11.95
CA TYR A 463 -17.14 28.69 13.08
C TYR A 463 -16.14 27.55 13.09
N GLN A 464 -15.92 26.89 11.95
CA GLN A 464 -14.93 25.82 11.84
C GLN A 464 -13.51 26.34 12.07
N SER A 465 -13.16 27.49 11.49
CA SER A 465 -11.85 28.13 11.70
C SER A 465 -11.66 28.55 13.16
N LEU A 466 -12.69 29.07 13.83
CA LEU A 466 -12.64 29.40 15.25
C LEU A 466 -12.36 28.13 16.08
N ILE A 467 -13.10 27.05 15.83
CA ILE A 467 -12.89 25.78 16.54
C ILE A 467 -11.48 25.23 16.32
N GLY A 468 -11.01 25.20 15.07
CA GLY A 468 -9.72 24.65 14.72
C GLY A 468 -8.54 25.48 15.24
N ASN A 469 -8.59 26.81 15.10
CA ASN A 469 -7.43 27.68 15.32
C ASN A 469 -7.37 28.33 16.71
N TYR A 470 -8.46 28.32 17.49
CA TYR A 470 -8.45 28.96 18.80
C TYR A 470 -7.36 28.35 19.72
N PRO A 471 -6.60 29.16 20.48
CA PRO A 471 -5.53 28.67 21.35
C PRO A 471 -5.96 27.57 22.31
N MET A 472 -5.00 26.76 22.75
CA MET A 472 -5.28 25.73 23.77
C MET A 472 -5.75 26.39 25.09
N PRO A 473 -6.58 25.72 25.89
CA PRO A 473 -7.05 26.27 27.17
C PRO A 473 -5.89 26.77 28.05
N GLY A 474 -6.01 28.00 28.55
CA GLY A 474 -5.01 28.64 29.40
C GLY A 474 -3.75 29.17 28.69
N GLN A 475 -3.62 29.02 27.37
CA GLN A 475 -2.55 29.67 26.61
C GLN A 475 -2.83 31.15 26.33
N ASN A 476 -1.77 31.91 26.04
CA ASN A 476 -1.89 33.29 25.58
C ASN A 476 -2.60 33.33 24.22
N GLU A 477 -3.43 34.34 24.01
CA GLU A 477 -4.14 34.53 22.76
C GLU A 477 -3.23 35.07 21.64
N ASP A 478 -2.05 35.60 21.96
CA ASP A 478 -1.01 35.99 20.99
C ASP A 478 -1.56 36.80 19.78
N GLY A 479 -2.43 37.78 20.05
CA GLY A 479 -3.08 38.58 19.00
C GLY A 479 -4.05 37.78 18.12
N TYR A 480 -4.74 36.79 18.69
CA TYR A 480 -5.66 35.92 17.96
C TYR A 480 -6.76 36.68 17.23
N GLU A 481 -7.31 37.74 17.84
CA GLU A 481 -8.33 38.58 17.21
C GLU A 481 -7.83 39.15 15.88
N GLU A 482 -6.63 39.76 15.87
CA GLU A 482 -6.04 40.35 14.68
C GLU A 482 -5.74 39.29 13.61
N ARG A 483 -5.25 38.12 14.03
CA ARG A 483 -4.97 36.98 13.14
C ARG A 483 -6.25 36.44 12.49
N LEU A 484 -7.32 36.27 13.27
CA LEU A 484 -8.62 35.82 12.77
C LEU A 484 -9.21 36.83 11.78
N ILE A 485 -9.16 38.13 12.09
CA ILE A 485 -9.66 39.19 11.20
C ILE A 485 -8.89 39.19 9.88
N ALA A 486 -7.56 39.11 9.92
CA ALA A 486 -6.72 39.03 8.73
C ALA A 486 -7.03 37.77 7.90
N TYR A 487 -7.23 36.63 8.56
CA TYR A 487 -7.63 35.39 7.91
C TYR A 487 -8.99 35.52 7.21
N VAL A 488 -10.01 36.06 7.90
CA VAL A 488 -11.36 36.25 7.32
C VAL A 488 -11.26 37.13 6.07
N GLN A 489 -10.55 38.25 6.13
CA GLN A 489 -10.36 39.11 4.96
C GLN A 489 -9.69 38.35 3.79
N LYS A 490 -8.62 37.61 4.05
CA LYS A 490 -7.96 36.79 3.03
C LYS A 490 -8.91 35.73 2.46
N ALA A 491 -9.59 34.97 3.31
CA ALA A 491 -10.50 33.91 2.91
C ALA A 491 -11.64 34.41 2.01
N LEU A 492 -12.22 35.58 2.34
CA LEU A 492 -13.26 36.20 1.52
C LEU A 492 -12.75 36.63 0.14
N ARG A 493 -11.51 37.12 0.07
CA ARG A 493 -10.87 37.52 -1.20
C ARG A 493 -10.46 36.33 -2.05
N GLU A 494 -9.99 35.24 -1.45
CA GLU A 494 -9.71 33.98 -2.15
C GLU A 494 -11.00 33.32 -2.64
N ALA A 495 -12.08 33.35 -1.85
CA ALA A 495 -13.37 32.80 -2.24
C ALA A 495 -13.97 33.46 -3.51
N LYS A 496 -13.64 34.73 -3.77
CA LYS A 496 -14.10 35.52 -4.94
C LYS A 496 -15.62 35.59 -5.10
N ARG A 497 -16.37 35.40 -4.01
CA ARG A 497 -17.85 35.41 -4.01
C ARG A 497 -18.43 36.79 -3.74
N HIS A 498 -18.00 37.40 -2.63
CA HIS A 498 -18.52 38.69 -2.17
C HIS A 498 -17.45 39.79 -2.15
N SER A 499 -16.17 39.40 -2.17
CA SER A 499 -15.01 40.28 -2.31
C SER A 499 -13.92 39.58 -3.12
N ASN A 500 -12.94 40.33 -3.63
CA ASN A 500 -11.75 39.80 -4.31
C ASN A 500 -10.57 40.77 -4.15
N TRP A 501 -9.36 40.35 -4.56
CA TRP A 501 -8.15 41.17 -4.43
C TRP A 501 -8.10 42.40 -5.34
N THR A 502 -8.84 42.38 -6.44
CA THR A 502 -8.83 43.40 -7.50
C THR A 502 -9.75 44.58 -7.17
N THR A 503 -10.96 44.27 -6.72
CA THR A 503 -12.03 45.19 -6.33
C THR A 503 -12.61 44.73 -4.99
N PRO A 504 -11.93 45.00 -3.86
CA PRO A 504 -12.40 44.57 -2.55
C PRO A 504 -13.77 45.17 -2.22
N ASN A 505 -14.67 44.34 -1.71
CA ASN A 505 -15.93 44.79 -1.13
C ASN A 505 -15.73 45.10 0.35
N GLU A 506 -15.26 46.31 0.64
CA GLU A 506 -14.91 46.74 1.99
C GLU A 506 -16.08 46.68 2.98
N GLU A 507 -17.32 46.85 2.49
CA GLU A 507 -18.51 46.75 3.34
C GLU A 507 -18.72 45.31 3.84
N TYR A 508 -18.69 44.33 2.93
CA TYR A 508 -18.84 42.92 3.29
C TYR A 508 -17.67 42.41 4.12
N GLU A 509 -16.43 42.78 3.76
CA GLU A 509 -15.23 42.44 4.52
C GLU A 509 -15.33 42.96 5.96
N LYS A 510 -15.63 44.26 6.13
CA LYS A 510 -15.75 44.87 7.45
C LYS A 510 -16.86 44.22 8.28
N ALA A 511 -18.04 44.02 7.72
CA ALA A 511 -19.15 43.39 8.44
C ALA A 511 -18.82 41.96 8.89
N SER A 512 -18.13 41.19 8.04
CA SER A 512 -17.70 39.82 8.35
C SER A 512 -16.60 39.77 9.40
N SER A 513 -15.65 40.70 9.35
CA SER A 513 -14.61 40.83 10.38
C SER A 513 -15.17 41.28 11.73
N GLU A 514 -16.10 42.23 11.76
CA GLU A 514 -16.78 42.66 12.99
C GLU A 514 -17.66 41.53 13.57
N PHE A 515 -18.31 40.74 12.72
CA PHE A 515 -19.01 39.52 13.14
C PHE A 515 -18.04 38.55 13.83
N ALA A 516 -16.92 38.21 13.17
CA ALA A 516 -15.92 37.30 13.73
C ALA A 516 -15.32 37.81 15.04
N LYS A 517 -15.08 39.12 15.15
CA LYS A 517 -14.63 39.79 16.39
C LYS A 517 -15.67 39.69 17.49
N ALA A 518 -16.95 39.93 17.20
CA ALA A 518 -18.02 39.86 18.19
C ALA A 518 -18.18 38.45 18.79
N LEU A 519 -17.86 37.41 18.02
CA LEU A 519 -17.83 36.02 18.53
C LEU A 519 -16.82 35.82 19.67
N LEU A 520 -15.75 36.63 19.75
CA LEU A 520 -14.71 36.52 20.78
C LEU A 520 -15.09 37.15 22.13
N ASN A 521 -16.27 37.77 22.24
CA ASN A 521 -16.69 38.41 23.48
C ASN A 521 -17.07 37.39 24.56
N LYS A 522 -16.18 37.22 25.54
CA LYS A 522 -16.30 36.23 26.62
C LYS A 522 -17.53 36.36 27.51
N ASN A 523 -18.20 37.51 27.50
CA ASN A 523 -19.39 37.75 28.32
C ASN A 523 -20.69 37.26 27.65
N GLU A 524 -20.65 36.96 26.36
CA GLU A 524 -21.83 36.63 25.57
C GLU A 524 -22.17 35.13 25.59
N GLU A 525 -23.44 34.80 25.32
CA GLU A 525 -23.93 33.41 25.34
C GLU A 525 -23.25 32.52 24.29
N PHE A 526 -22.94 33.09 23.12
CA PHE A 526 -22.18 32.39 22.09
C PHE A 526 -20.84 31.88 22.66
N TRP A 527 -20.08 32.74 23.35
CA TRP A 527 -18.76 32.36 23.85
C TRP A 527 -18.83 31.26 24.89
N LYS A 528 -19.80 31.32 25.80
CA LYS A 528 -19.98 30.27 26.82
C LYS A 528 -20.26 28.91 26.18
N SER A 529 -21.11 28.88 25.15
CA SER A 529 -21.38 27.67 24.36
C SER A 529 -20.13 27.19 23.60
N PHE A 530 -19.41 28.12 22.96
CA PHE A 530 -18.15 27.83 22.27
C PHE A 530 -17.09 27.25 23.21
N GLU A 531 -16.83 27.88 24.35
CA GLU A 531 -15.82 27.47 25.33
C GLU A 531 -16.14 26.08 25.91
N GLN A 532 -17.42 25.80 26.20
CA GLN A 532 -17.87 24.48 26.65
C GLN A 532 -17.61 23.41 25.58
N PHE A 533 -18.01 23.67 24.33
CA PHE A 533 -17.82 22.72 23.24
C PHE A 533 -16.34 22.53 22.90
N HIS A 534 -15.57 23.61 22.79
CA HIS A 534 -14.13 23.59 22.53
C HIS A 534 -13.39 22.78 23.60
N SER A 535 -13.65 23.05 24.88
CA SER A 535 -13.05 22.30 26.00
C SER A 535 -13.38 20.80 25.93
N GLY A 536 -14.59 20.45 25.48
CA GLY A 536 -15.04 19.06 25.34
C GLY A 536 -14.43 18.28 24.16
N ILE A 537 -13.69 18.94 23.26
CA ILE A 537 -13.06 18.31 22.08
C ILE A 537 -11.54 18.43 22.02
N VAL A 538 -10.93 19.39 22.73
CA VAL A 538 -9.49 19.70 22.63
C VAL A 538 -8.62 18.49 22.94
N ASP A 539 -8.95 17.71 23.97
CA ASP A 539 -8.15 16.56 24.38
C ASP A 539 -8.15 15.45 23.32
N TYR A 540 -9.27 15.26 22.61
CA TYR A 540 -9.34 14.35 21.47
C TYR A 540 -8.49 14.84 20.30
N GLY A 541 -8.49 16.16 20.03
CA GLY A 541 -7.63 16.77 19.01
C GLY A 541 -6.13 16.62 19.31
N ILE A 542 -5.75 16.70 20.60
CA ILE A 542 -4.39 16.43 21.06
C ILE A 542 -3.99 14.97 20.75
N ILE A 543 -4.85 13.99 21.04
CA ILE A 543 -4.55 12.59 20.74
C ILE A 543 -4.46 12.35 19.23
N ASN A 544 -5.34 12.94 18.43
CA ASN A 544 -5.25 12.88 16.96
C ASN A 544 -3.90 13.44 16.46
N SER A 545 -3.42 14.57 17.00
CA SER A 545 -2.13 15.14 16.62
C SER A 545 -0.96 14.23 17.01
N LEU A 546 -0.95 13.70 18.24
CA LEU A 546 0.11 12.80 18.69
C LEU A 546 0.12 11.48 17.89
N SER A 547 -1.06 10.98 17.51
CA SER A 547 -1.21 9.83 16.61
C SER A 547 -0.67 10.12 15.21
N GLN A 548 -1.02 11.27 14.63
CA GLN A 548 -0.46 11.75 13.37
C GLN A 548 1.07 11.86 13.42
N LEU A 549 1.62 12.39 14.51
CA LEU A 549 3.06 12.48 14.72
C LEU A 549 3.71 11.09 14.77
N LEU A 550 3.10 10.13 15.46
CA LEU A 550 3.59 8.75 15.49
C LEU A 550 3.57 8.12 14.10
N LEU A 551 2.48 8.27 13.34
CA LEU A 551 2.38 7.76 11.96
C LEU A 551 3.44 8.39 11.05
N LYS A 552 3.62 9.72 11.12
CA LYS A 552 4.63 10.46 10.35
C LYS A 552 6.03 9.86 10.48
N PHE A 553 6.40 9.48 11.70
CA PHE A 553 7.74 8.94 12.00
C PHE A 553 7.87 7.43 11.79
N THR A 554 6.79 6.67 11.71
CA THR A 554 6.85 5.19 11.70
C THR A 554 6.43 4.57 10.38
N CYS A 555 5.63 5.28 9.57
CA CYS A 555 5.29 4.88 8.21
C CYS A 555 6.53 4.93 7.27
N PRO A 556 6.48 4.25 6.10
CA PRO A 556 7.47 4.40 5.05
C PRO A 556 7.62 5.86 4.60
N GLY A 557 8.82 6.27 4.20
CA GLY A 557 9.14 7.68 3.91
C GLY A 557 10.03 8.35 4.96
N VAL A 558 10.34 9.62 4.69
CA VAL A 558 11.21 10.49 5.50
C VAL A 558 10.34 11.54 6.21
N PRO A 559 10.24 11.55 7.55
CA PRO A 559 9.41 12.52 8.26
C PRO A 559 9.91 13.94 8.07
N ASP A 560 8.99 14.84 7.69
CA ASP A 560 9.24 16.27 7.61
C ASP A 560 8.60 17.01 8.80
N VAL A 561 9.32 18.00 9.34
CA VAL A 561 8.85 18.79 10.48
C VAL A 561 9.05 20.26 10.13
N TYR A 562 7.95 20.90 9.71
CA TYR A 562 7.94 22.34 9.50
C TYR A 562 8.22 23.08 10.81
N GLN A 563 8.99 24.18 10.70
CA GLN A 563 9.50 24.89 11.86
C GLN A 563 8.40 25.27 12.86
N GLY A 564 8.56 24.85 14.12
CA GLY A 564 7.63 25.15 15.19
C GLY A 564 6.58 24.06 15.47
N CYS A 565 6.35 23.13 14.53
CA CYS A 565 5.34 22.05 14.64
C CYS A 565 5.72 20.94 15.64
N GLU A 566 6.90 21.00 16.23
CA GLU A 566 7.26 20.24 17.43
C GLU A 566 6.42 20.66 18.66
N LEU A 567 5.74 21.81 18.61
CA LEU A 567 4.67 22.22 19.53
C LEU A 567 3.32 22.31 18.78
N TRP A 568 2.28 22.82 19.44
CA TRP A 568 0.97 23.02 18.81
C TRP A 568 1.03 24.07 17.69
N ASP A 569 0.81 23.66 16.45
CA ASP A 569 0.67 24.51 15.27
C ASP A 569 -0.82 24.78 14.98
N LEU A 570 -1.30 25.89 15.54
CA LEU A 570 -2.67 26.41 15.37
C LEU A 570 -2.73 27.57 14.36
N SER A 571 -1.80 27.59 13.41
CA SER A 571 -1.67 28.68 12.44
C SER A 571 -2.79 28.66 11.38
N PHE A 572 -3.18 29.85 10.93
CA PHE A 572 -3.93 30.03 9.68
C PHE A 572 -2.98 29.95 8.47
N VAL A 573 -3.50 30.13 7.27
CA VAL A 573 -2.73 30.19 6.02
C VAL A 573 -1.70 31.34 6.03
N ASP A 574 -0.67 31.26 5.17
CA ASP A 574 0.29 32.34 4.88
C ASP A 574 -0.38 33.74 4.88
N PRO A 575 0.15 34.74 5.61
CA PRO A 575 1.41 34.75 6.35
C PRO A 575 1.36 34.27 7.80
N ASP A 576 0.24 33.76 8.30
CA ASP A 576 0.14 33.38 9.72
C ASP A 576 1.02 32.17 10.09
N ASN A 577 1.18 31.22 9.16
CA ASN A 577 2.09 30.07 9.29
C ASN A 577 3.59 30.44 9.10
N ARG A 578 3.92 31.73 8.91
CA ARG A 578 5.29 32.26 8.79
C ARG A 578 5.74 33.08 10.01
N ARG A 579 4.95 33.06 11.08
CA ARG A 579 5.31 33.72 12.35
C ARG A 579 6.61 33.15 12.93
N ALA A 580 7.31 33.97 13.70
CA ALA A 580 8.59 33.60 14.29
C ALA A 580 8.44 32.45 15.31
N VAL A 581 9.40 31.52 15.30
CA VAL A 581 9.46 30.38 16.22
C VAL A 581 10.34 30.72 17.42
N ASP A 582 9.84 30.49 18.64
CA ASP A 582 10.62 30.60 19.86
C ASP A 582 11.51 29.36 20.06
N TYR A 583 12.71 29.40 19.47
CA TYR A 583 13.71 28.34 19.60
C TYR A 583 14.35 28.26 20.99
N GLN A 584 14.43 29.38 21.73
CA GLN A 584 15.06 29.39 23.06
C GLN A 584 14.26 28.53 24.04
N LYS A 585 12.93 28.66 24.04
CA LYS A 585 12.03 27.83 24.85
C LYS A 585 12.14 26.35 24.53
N ARG A 586 12.26 25.99 23.25
CA ARG A 586 12.39 24.60 22.79
C ARG A 586 13.72 23.98 23.22
N ILE A 587 14.82 24.72 23.08
CA ILE A 587 16.14 24.29 23.55
C ILE A 587 16.09 24.04 25.06
N GLN A 588 15.50 24.96 25.84
CA GLN A 588 15.35 24.80 27.28
C GLN A 588 14.60 23.51 27.64
N TRP A 589 13.43 23.26 27.03
CA TRP A 589 12.64 22.05 27.31
C TRP A 589 13.34 20.76 26.87
N LEU A 590 14.08 20.79 25.75
CA LEU A 590 14.89 19.64 25.31
C LEU A 590 16.01 19.32 26.32
N ASP A 591 16.68 20.35 26.86
CA ASP A 591 17.70 20.17 27.89
C ASP A 591 17.11 19.59 29.20
N GLU A 592 15.86 19.93 29.53
CA GLU A 592 15.14 19.40 30.69
C GLU A 592 14.78 17.90 30.50
N PHE A 593 14.36 17.46 29.31
CA PHE A 593 14.03 16.04 29.05
C PHE A 593 15.20 15.09 29.34
N SER A 594 16.43 15.50 29.06
CA SER A 594 17.63 14.68 29.26
C SER A 594 17.89 14.25 30.71
N LYS A 595 17.19 14.87 31.69
CA LYS A 595 17.40 14.65 33.14
C LYS A 595 16.34 13.76 33.79
N ASP A 596 15.11 13.72 33.26
CA ASP A 596 13.93 13.20 33.95
C ASP A 596 13.28 11.95 33.32
N GLU A 597 13.74 11.49 32.15
CA GLU A 597 13.14 10.36 31.38
C GLU A 597 13.20 8.96 32.03
N ARG A 598 13.58 8.83 33.31
CA ARG A 598 13.64 7.54 34.03
C ARG A 598 12.44 7.29 34.96
N ASP A 599 11.48 8.21 35.02
CA ASP A 599 10.26 8.09 35.83
C ASP A 599 9.15 7.41 35.02
N GLU A 600 8.58 6.32 35.54
CA GLU A 600 7.46 5.59 34.94
C GLU A 600 6.18 6.45 34.83
N ASN A 601 6.07 7.53 35.62
CA ASN A 601 4.92 8.45 35.61
C ASN A 601 5.11 9.72 34.78
N TYR A 602 6.14 9.76 33.92
CA TYR A 602 6.50 10.98 33.21
C TYR A 602 5.41 11.44 32.22
N TRP A 603 4.71 10.50 31.59
CA TRP A 603 3.59 10.80 30.72
C TRP A 603 2.46 11.55 31.45
N GLN A 604 2.08 11.12 32.65
CA GLN A 604 1.00 11.73 33.42
C GLN A 604 1.33 13.20 33.75
N GLN A 605 2.61 13.51 33.99
CA GLN A 605 3.08 14.89 34.18
C GLN A 605 2.96 15.70 32.88
N LEU A 606 3.40 15.14 31.75
CA LEU A 606 3.25 15.78 30.44
C LEU A 606 1.77 15.97 30.04
N TRP A 607 0.89 15.04 30.42
CA TRP A 607 -0.55 15.12 30.16
C TRP A 607 -1.25 16.17 31.03
N GLN A 608 -0.83 16.34 32.29
CA GLN A 608 -1.30 17.44 33.14
C GLN A 608 -1.01 18.80 32.49
N ASP A 609 0.16 18.92 31.85
CA ASP A 609 0.62 20.12 31.15
C ASP A 609 0.31 20.15 29.65
N ARG A 610 -0.50 19.22 29.13
CA ARG A 610 -0.69 18.94 27.69
C ARG A 610 -0.94 20.17 26.82
N TYR A 611 -1.67 21.17 27.34
CA TYR A 611 -2.01 22.38 26.59
C TYR A 611 -0.79 23.21 26.20
N ASN A 612 0.37 23.08 26.85
CA ASN A 612 1.57 23.85 26.50
C ASN A 612 2.38 23.26 25.32
N GLY A 613 2.07 22.03 24.87
CA GLY A 613 2.71 21.36 23.74
C GLY A 613 4.01 20.63 24.06
N ARG A 614 4.51 20.69 25.31
CA ARG A 614 5.73 20.01 25.76
C ARG A 614 5.68 18.51 25.49
N ILE A 615 4.49 17.91 25.58
CA ILE A 615 4.23 16.50 25.29
C ILE A 615 4.51 16.12 23.82
N LYS A 616 4.19 17.01 22.88
CA LYS A 616 4.46 16.84 21.45
C LYS A 616 5.95 16.99 21.14
N LEU A 617 6.63 17.93 21.80
CA LEU A 617 8.08 18.12 21.68
C LEU A 617 8.84 16.89 22.20
N TRP A 618 8.40 16.35 23.34
CA TRP A 618 8.92 15.11 23.91
C TRP A 618 8.77 13.94 22.95
N LEU A 619 7.55 13.72 22.41
CA LEU A 619 7.31 12.63 21.47
C LEU A 619 8.14 12.79 20.19
N THR A 620 8.23 14.00 19.65
CA THR A 620 9.07 14.32 18.47
C THR A 620 10.53 13.99 18.75
N HIS A 621 11.05 14.36 19.92
CA HIS A 621 12.41 14.05 20.34
C HIS A 621 12.64 12.53 20.41
N LYS A 622 11.76 11.77 21.08
CA LYS A 622 11.84 10.31 21.19
C LYS A 622 11.84 9.63 19.83
N LEU A 623 10.94 10.03 18.94
CA LEU A 623 10.82 9.44 17.61
C LEU A 623 12.01 9.76 16.70
N LEU A 624 12.58 10.97 16.82
CA LEU A 624 13.84 11.33 16.14
C LEU A 624 15.02 10.47 16.62
N GLN A 625 15.18 10.29 17.93
CA GLN A 625 16.22 9.41 18.47
C GLN A 625 16.03 7.96 18.02
N TRP A 626 14.79 7.46 18.06
CA TRP A 626 14.43 6.13 17.58
C TRP A 626 14.79 5.94 16.10
N ARG A 627 14.34 6.85 15.21
CA ARG A 627 14.68 6.77 13.78
C ARG A 627 16.18 6.87 13.52
N LYS A 628 16.89 7.76 14.22
CA LYS A 628 18.34 7.91 14.11
C LYS A 628 19.07 6.61 14.49
N SER A 629 18.59 5.91 15.51
CA SER A 629 19.16 4.63 15.96
C SER A 629 18.88 3.45 15.02
N LEU A 630 17.92 3.60 14.10
CA LEU A 630 17.39 2.52 13.24
C LEU A 630 17.48 2.82 11.74
N LYS A 631 18.37 3.73 11.31
CA LYS A 631 18.49 4.13 9.90
C LYS A 631 18.53 2.92 8.94
N ASP A 632 19.43 1.98 9.19
CA ASP A 632 19.61 0.79 8.33
C ASP A 632 18.43 -0.19 8.40
N PHE A 633 17.73 -0.23 9.55
CA PHE A 633 16.55 -1.05 9.75
C PHE A 633 15.38 -0.49 8.94
N LEU A 634 15.04 0.79 9.13
CA LEU A 634 13.85 1.40 8.54
C LEU A 634 13.90 1.48 7.01
N GLN A 635 15.09 1.56 6.42
CA GLN A 635 15.27 1.51 4.97
C GLN A 635 14.93 0.14 4.38
N LYS A 636 15.08 -0.95 5.17
CA LYS A 636 14.89 -2.34 4.72
C LYS A 636 13.67 -3.01 5.32
N ALA A 637 13.00 -2.35 6.27
CA ALA A 637 11.93 -2.94 7.03
C ALA A 637 10.61 -2.89 6.27
N GLU A 638 10.05 -4.05 5.98
CA GLU A 638 8.72 -4.28 5.41
C GLU A 638 7.64 -3.64 6.29
N TYR A 639 6.59 -3.12 5.66
CA TYR A 639 5.38 -2.63 6.29
C TYR A 639 4.34 -3.76 6.25
N ILE A 640 3.88 -4.18 7.43
CA ILE A 640 2.95 -5.30 7.59
C ILE A 640 1.72 -4.78 8.32
N PRO A 641 0.55 -4.67 7.66
CA PRO A 641 -0.71 -4.39 8.34
C PRO A 641 -0.97 -5.44 9.42
N LEU A 642 -1.43 -5.02 10.60
CA LEU A 642 -1.78 -5.95 11.68
C LEU A 642 -3.28 -5.93 11.91
N PRO A 643 -3.96 -7.09 11.84
CA PRO A 643 -5.37 -7.18 12.19
C PRO A 643 -5.58 -6.82 13.67
N VAL A 644 -6.75 -6.24 13.94
CA VAL A 644 -7.21 -5.97 15.30
C VAL A 644 -8.53 -6.71 15.50
N ASP A 645 -8.64 -7.46 16.58
CA ASP A 645 -9.85 -8.18 16.97
C ASP A 645 -10.49 -7.56 18.21
N GLY A 646 -11.75 -7.93 18.48
CA GLY A 646 -12.52 -7.48 19.64
C GLY A 646 -13.49 -6.32 19.37
N THR A 647 -14.14 -5.85 20.43
CA THR A 647 -15.30 -4.94 20.36
C THR A 647 -15.01 -3.61 19.66
N TYR A 648 -13.85 -3.00 19.91
CA TYR A 648 -13.50 -1.66 19.40
C TYR A 648 -12.42 -1.70 18.32
N LYS A 649 -12.30 -2.81 17.58
CA LYS A 649 -11.29 -2.94 16.52
C LYS A 649 -11.30 -1.83 15.47
N LYS A 650 -12.47 -1.24 15.17
CA LYS A 650 -12.61 -0.12 14.21
C LYS A 650 -11.95 1.18 14.70
N HIS A 651 -11.64 1.28 15.99
CA HIS A 651 -11.03 2.45 16.62
C HIS A 651 -9.52 2.30 16.77
N ILE A 652 -8.88 1.33 16.10
CA ILE A 652 -7.44 1.10 16.18
C ILE A 652 -6.89 0.90 14.78
N LEU A 653 -5.80 1.61 14.50
CA LEU A 653 -4.93 1.34 13.37
C LEU A 653 -3.64 0.74 13.88
N ALA A 654 -3.27 -0.44 13.38
CA ALA A 654 -2.06 -1.14 13.79
C ALA A 654 -1.27 -1.68 12.59
N PHE A 655 0.06 -1.57 12.67
CA PHE A 655 0.97 -2.17 11.68
C PHE A 655 2.31 -2.49 12.32
N ALA A 656 3.12 -3.29 11.64
CA ALA A 656 4.50 -3.56 12.00
C ALA A 656 5.48 -3.11 10.92
N ARG A 657 6.65 -2.63 11.38
CA ARG A 657 7.87 -2.53 10.57
C ARG A 657 8.75 -3.74 10.88
N LYS A 658 9.00 -4.60 9.90
CA LYS A 658 9.73 -5.86 10.08
C LYS A 658 11.00 -5.91 9.24
N HIS A 659 12.13 -6.19 9.87
CA HIS A 659 13.33 -6.64 9.15
C HIS A 659 13.98 -7.79 9.90
N LYS A 660 14.16 -8.92 9.21
CA LYS A 660 14.63 -10.18 9.80
C LYS A 660 13.66 -10.59 10.94
N GLN A 661 14.19 -10.88 12.12
CA GLN A 661 13.40 -11.26 13.29
C GLN A 661 12.90 -10.05 14.07
N THR A 662 13.44 -8.84 13.86
CA THR A 662 13.04 -7.67 14.65
C THR A 662 11.78 -7.04 14.08
N LEU A 663 10.84 -6.76 14.98
CA LEU A 663 9.54 -6.17 14.70
C LEU A 663 9.37 -4.90 15.52
N TYR A 664 8.94 -3.82 14.88
CA TYR A 664 8.43 -2.63 15.56
C TYR A 664 6.94 -2.50 15.27
N ILE A 665 6.10 -2.65 16.28
CA ILE A 665 4.64 -2.57 16.14
C ILE A 665 4.20 -1.15 16.51
N VAL A 666 3.33 -0.57 15.69
CA VAL A 666 2.71 0.73 15.91
C VAL A 666 1.23 0.51 16.12
N ALA A 667 0.66 1.17 17.13
CA ALA A 667 -0.78 1.22 17.33
C ALA A 667 -1.21 2.64 17.69
N VAL A 668 -2.21 3.16 16.96
CA VAL A 668 -2.83 4.45 17.21
C VAL A 668 -4.35 4.31 17.29
N PRO A 669 -5.02 5.07 18.16
CA PRO A 669 -6.47 5.10 18.22
C PRO A 669 -7.04 5.96 17.08
N LEU A 670 -8.26 5.61 16.66
CA LEU A 670 -9.07 6.33 15.70
C LEU A 670 -10.43 6.64 16.31
N HIS A 671 -10.98 7.81 15.95
CA HIS A 671 -12.35 8.21 16.24
C HIS A 671 -12.72 8.16 17.74
N LEU A 672 -11.79 8.60 18.61
CA LEU A 672 -11.94 8.47 20.06
C LEU A 672 -13.12 9.26 20.62
N ALA A 673 -13.50 10.39 20.01
CA ALA A 673 -14.63 11.16 20.51
C ALA A 673 -15.95 10.41 20.33
N GLU A 674 -16.12 9.66 19.22
CA GLU A 674 -17.28 8.78 19.01
C GLU A 674 -17.36 7.75 20.14
N MET A 675 -16.23 7.09 20.44
CA MET A 675 -16.15 6.08 21.50
C MET A 675 -16.39 6.68 22.90
N GLY A 676 -15.82 7.85 23.19
CA GLY A 676 -16.03 8.55 24.46
C GLY A 676 -17.47 8.95 24.70
N ARG A 677 -18.17 9.43 23.67
CA ARG A 677 -19.61 9.72 23.75
C ARG A 677 -20.45 8.45 23.90
N GLN A 678 -20.11 7.36 23.22
CA GLN A 678 -20.80 6.07 23.37
C GLN A 678 -20.64 5.46 24.77
N GLN A 679 -19.51 5.71 25.44
CA GLN A 679 -19.24 5.21 26.78
C GLN A 679 -19.60 6.18 27.90
N GLU A 680 -19.89 7.44 27.58
CA GLU A 680 -20.06 8.54 28.55
C GLU A 680 -18.82 8.71 29.46
N LYS A 681 -17.63 8.66 28.86
CA LYS A 681 -16.35 8.69 29.58
C LYS A 681 -15.31 9.60 28.94
N GLU A 682 -14.40 10.08 29.77
CA GLU A 682 -13.19 10.79 29.36
C GLU A 682 -12.13 9.83 28.77
N ILE A 683 -11.16 10.38 28.04
CA ILE A 683 -10.13 9.61 27.32
C ILE A 683 -9.38 8.63 28.23
N SER A 684 -9.04 9.03 29.45
CA SER A 684 -8.30 8.21 30.42
C SER A 684 -9.12 7.06 31.02
N GLU A 685 -10.44 7.06 30.84
CA GLU A 685 -11.34 6.08 31.46
C GLU A 685 -11.99 5.13 30.43
N LEU A 686 -11.67 5.31 29.15
CA LEU A 686 -12.18 4.49 28.05
C LEU A 686 -11.88 3.02 28.27
N ASP A 687 -12.93 2.19 28.21
CA ASP A 687 -12.80 0.74 28.31
C ASP A 687 -12.68 0.14 26.91
N TRP A 688 -11.49 -0.38 26.61
CA TRP A 688 -11.18 -1.06 25.35
C TRP A 688 -11.70 -2.51 25.29
N LYS A 689 -12.32 -3.01 26.36
CA LYS A 689 -12.90 -4.36 26.46
C LYS A 689 -11.90 -5.45 26.03
N ASP A 690 -12.30 -6.31 25.10
CA ASP A 690 -11.57 -7.46 24.57
C ASP A 690 -10.72 -7.11 23.33
N THR A 691 -10.48 -5.83 23.06
CA THR A 691 -9.77 -5.40 21.85
C THR A 691 -8.29 -5.74 21.94
N GLU A 692 -7.77 -6.52 20.98
CA GLU A 692 -6.38 -6.99 20.94
C GLU A 692 -5.77 -6.92 19.52
N ILE A 693 -4.45 -6.69 19.45
CA ILE A 693 -3.71 -6.72 18.19
C ILE A 693 -3.30 -8.17 17.90
N VAL A 694 -3.59 -8.63 16.68
CA VAL A 694 -3.19 -9.94 16.20
C VAL A 694 -1.75 -9.89 15.70
N LEU A 695 -0.88 -10.67 16.34
CA LEU A 695 0.55 -10.70 16.05
C LEU A 695 0.87 -11.55 14.80
N PRO A 696 1.87 -11.17 13.98
CA PRO A 696 2.17 -11.83 12.70
C PRO A 696 2.93 -13.16 12.83
N GLY A 697 3.01 -13.72 14.04
CA GLY A 697 3.73 -14.94 14.37
C GLY A 697 4.02 -15.05 15.87
N LYS A 698 4.60 -16.19 16.28
CA LYS A 698 4.99 -16.39 17.67
C LYS A 698 6.16 -15.48 18.04
N ILE A 699 6.03 -14.80 19.17
CA ILE A 699 6.99 -13.81 19.63
C ILE A 699 8.08 -14.49 20.47
N ALA A 700 9.32 -14.13 20.18
CA ALA A 700 10.50 -14.51 20.95
C ALA A 700 10.78 -13.43 22.02
N GLY A 701 10.40 -13.70 23.27
CA GLY A 701 10.69 -12.84 24.42
C GLY A 701 9.61 -11.80 24.73
N ASP A 702 9.97 -10.80 25.55
CA ASP A 702 9.05 -9.74 25.96
C ASP A 702 8.81 -8.72 24.82
N ILE A 703 7.64 -8.10 24.82
CA ILE A 703 7.28 -6.98 23.95
C ILE A 703 7.48 -5.69 24.75
N GLU A 704 8.39 -4.81 24.32
CA GLU A 704 8.73 -3.58 25.03
C GLU A 704 8.09 -2.36 24.37
N ASN A 705 7.34 -1.54 25.11
CA ASN A 705 6.91 -0.23 24.65
C ASN A 705 8.07 0.77 24.76
N ILE A 706 8.56 1.27 23.63
CA ILE A 706 9.74 2.15 23.59
C ILE A 706 9.41 3.56 24.10
N LEU A 707 8.13 3.94 24.07
CA LEU A 707 7.69 5.26 24.50
C LEU A 707 7.60 5.33 26.03
N THR A 708 7.11 4.26 26.68
CA THR A 708 6.84 4.22 28.13
C THR A 708 7.78 3.31 28.93
N GLY A 709 8.45 2.35 28.29
CA GLY A 709 9.28 1.33 28.93
C GLY A 709 8.53 0.07 29.40
N GLU A 710 7.21 0.04 29.27
CA GLU A 710 6.37 -1.09 29.70
C GLU A 710 6.67 -2.38 28.93
N ARG A 711 6.46 -3.52 29.57
CA ARG A 711 6.69 -4.84 28.97
C ARG A 711 5.45 -5.71 29.02
N PHE A 712 5.16 -6.36 27.89
CA PHE A 712 4.04 -7.27 27.70
C PHE A 712 4.54 -8.66 27.28
N LYS A 713 3.71 -9.68 27.50
CA LYS A 713 4.01 -11.08 27.12
C LYS A 713 2.88 -11.65 26.28
N ASP A 714 3.24 -12.41 25.25
CA ASP A 714 2.39 -13.28 24.41
C ASP A 714 1.24 -12.60 23.62
N LYS A 715 0.56 -11.58 24.18
CA LYS A 715 -0.57 -10.85 23.61
C LYS A 715 -0.43 -9.35 23.82
N ILE A 716 -1.05 -8.57 22.93
CA ILE A 716 -1.14 -7.11 23.04
C ILE A 716 -2.63 -6.73 23.17
N SER A 717 -3.10 -6.69 24.41
CA SER A 717 -4.39 -6.12 24.78
C SER A 717 -4.34 -4.60 24.67
N ILE A 718 -5.25 -3.98 23.91
CA ILE A 718 -5.31 -2.52 23.77
C ILE A 718 -5.62 -1.85 25.10
N LYS A 719 -6.44 -2.52 25.94
CA LYS A 719 -6.76 -2.03 27.29
C LYS A 719 -5.50 -1.84 28.14
N ASP A 720 -4.58 -2.79 28.08
CA ASP A 720 -3.34 -2.72 28.85
C ASP A 720 -2.35 -1.76 28.17
N LEU A 721 -2.28 -1.81 26.84
CA LEU A 721 -1.38 -0.99 26.03
C LEU A 721 -1.64 0.52 26.19
N PHE A 722 -2.91 0.93 26.22
CA PHE A 722 -3.32 2.34 26.30
C PHE A 722 -3.68 2.78 27.71
N SER A 723 -3.38 1.95 28.72
CA SER A 723 -3.65 2.28 30.13
C SER A 723 -2.87 3.51 30.62
N ASN A 724 -1.63 3.67 30.14
CA ASN A 724 -0.77 4.78 30.50
C ASN A 724 -0.71 5.85 29.40
N PHE A 725 -0.34 5.47 28.19
CA PHE A 725 -0.21 6.39 27.05
C PHE A 725 -1.04 5.85 25.88
N PRO A 726 -2.05 6.57 25.34
CA PRO A 726 -3.00 6.02 24.37
C PRO A 726 -2.41 5.89 22.95
N LEU A 727 -1.12 5.61 22.83
CA LEU A 727 -0.34 5.41 21.62
C LEU A 727 0.80 4.45 21.92
N ALA A 728 1.18 3.62 20.96
CA ALA A 728 2.24 2.66 21.18
C ALA A 728 3.22 2.52 20.02
N LEU A 729 4.50 2.43 20.40
CA LEU A 729 5.58 1.95 19.54
C LEU A 729 6.30 0.82 20.30
N LEU A 730 6.01 -0.40 19.92
CA LEU A 730 6.50 -1.60 20.58
C LEU A 730 7.68 -2.19 19.82
N LYS A 731 8.65 -2.75 20.52
CA LYS A 731 9.76 -3.54 19.97
C LYS A 731 9.61 -4.98 20.41
N THR A 732 9.79 -5.91 19.48
CA THR A 732 9.85 -7.32 19.79
C THR A 732 10.60 -8.12 18.72
N GLN A 733 10.69 -9.44 18.90
CA GLN A 733 11.26 -10.36 17.93
C GLN A 733 10.27 -11.47 17.61
N VAL A 734 10.19 -11.89 16.35
CA VAL A 734 9.45 -13.09 15.95
C VAL A 734 10.37 -14.30 15.97
N GLU A 735 9.86 -15.46 16.39
CA GLU A 735 10.59 -16.73 16.36
C GLU A 735 11.07 -17.06 14.93
N GLU A 736 12.30 -17.55 14.82
CA GLU A 736 12.90 -17.88 13.52
C GLU A 736 12.40 -19.23 13.01
N HIS A 737 11.49 -19.22 12.03
CA HIS A 737 11.30 -20.39 11.18
C HIS A 737 12.46 -20.47 10.19
N LYS A 738 13.34 -21.47 10.35
CA LYS A 738 14.42 -21.71 9.38
C LYS A 738 13.81 -21.98 8.00
N ARG A 739 14.03 -21.06 7.06
CA ARG A 739 13.66 -21.30 5.65
C ARG A 739 14.39 -22.54 5.17
N GLY A 740 13.64 -23.52 4.67
CA GLY A 740 14.16 -24.73 4.06
C GLY A 740 13.53 -24.94 2.69
N ALA A 741 14.29 -25.51 1.76
CA ALA A 741 13.81 -25.95 0.45
C ALA A 741 13.93 -27.47 0.35
N GLY A 742 13.16 -28.10 -0.53
CA GLY A 742 13.19 -29.53 -0.72
C GLY A 742 12.66 -29.97 -2.07
N ILE A 743 12.72 -31.28 -2.30
CA ILE A 743 12.26 -31.91 -3.55
C ILE A 743 11.22 -32.99 -3.22
N LEU A 744 10.09 -32.94 -3.94
CA LEU A 744 9.14 -34.05 -4.01
C LEU A 744 9.61 -35.05 -5.08
N LEU A 745 9.99 -36.26 -4.65
CA LEU A 745 10.40 -37.34 -5.56
C LEU A 745 10.11 -38.71 -4.92
N HIS A 746 9.13 -39.44 -5.43
CA HIS A 746 8.84 -40.78 -4.89
C HIS A 746 9.97 -41.80 -5.18
N ILE A 747 10.21 -42.75 -4.26
CA ILE A 747 11.32 -43.73 -4.33
C ILE A 747 11.25 -44.59 -5.59
N THR A 748 10.03 -44.93 -6.06
CA THR A 748 9.83 -45.73 -7.27
C THR A 748 10.40 -45.08 -8.52
N SER A 749 10.63 -43.76 -8.51
CA SER A 749 11.22 -43.00 -9.61
C SER A 749 12.75 -43.11 -9.68
N LEU A 750 13.39 -43.71 -8.67
CA LEU A 750 14.85 -43.88 -8.63
C LEU A 750 15.31 -45.00 -9.57
N PRO A 751 16.47 -44.88 -10.23
CA PRO A 751 16.90 -45.80 -11.29
C PRO A 751 17.59 -47.07 -10.75
N SER A 752 16.94 -47.84 -9.89
CA SER A 752 17.51 -49.08 -9.34
C SER A 752 17.57 -50.23 -10.37
N ALA A 753 18.35 -51.27 -10.07
CA ALA A 753 18.64 -52.37 -10.99
C ALA A 753 17.49 -53.41 -11.13
N PHE A 754 16.36 -53.23 -10.44
CA PHE A 754 15.31 -54.26 -10.31
C PHE A 754 13.92 -53.77 -10.76
N GLY A 755 13.88 -52.97 -11.84
CA GLY A 755 12.65 -52.60 -12.55
C GLY A 755 11.88 -51.41 -11.96
N ILE A 756 11.96 -51.19 -10.65
CA ILE A 756 11.48 -49.97 -9.96
C ILE A 756 12.44 -49.56 -8.86
N GLY A 757 12.51 -48.25 -8.58
CA GLY A 757 13.34 -47.71 -7.50
C GLY A 757 13.02 -48.30 -6.13
N ASP A 758 14.05 -48.40 -5.29
CA ASP A 758 14.00 -49.01 -3.95
C ASP A 758 14.89 -48.24 -2.96
N MET A 759 14.85 -48.66 -1.69
CA MET A 759 15.58 -48.03 -0.57
C MET A 759 17.10 -48.29 -0.59
N GLY A 760 17.62 -48.84 -1.70
CA GLY A 760 19.01 -49.23 -1.87
C GLY A 760 19.99 -48.08 -2.16
N PRO A 761 21.13 -48.37 -2.80
CA PRO A 761 22.19 -47.40 -3.08
C PRO A 761 21.72 -46.13 -3.78
N GLU A 762 20.79 -46.22 -4.74
CA GLU A 762 20.29 -45.07 -5.50
C GLU A 762 19.53 -44.06 -4.61
N ALA A 763 18.78 -44.53 -3.60
CA ALA A 763 18.11 -43.65 -2.63
C ALA A 763 19.12 -42.86 -1.78
N LYS A 764 20.21 -43.51 -1.37
CA LYS A 764 21.30 -42.85 -0.63
C LYS A 764 22.08 -41.86 -1.51
N ILE A 765 22.26 -42.17 -2.79
CA ILE A 765 22.86 -41.23 -3.76
C ILE A 765 21.98 -39.99 -3.92
N PHE A 766 20.65 -40.16 -4.01
CA PHE A 766 19.72 -39.03 -4.09
C PHE A 766 19.70 -38.18 -2.81
N ALA A 767 19.68 -38.79 -1.63
CA ALA A 767 19.86 -38.06 -0.37
C ALA A 767 21.19 -37.28 -0.36
N GLY A 768 22.28 -37.89 -0.81
CA GLY A 768 23.56 -37.19 -0.97
C GLY A 768 23.51 -36.02 -1.95
N PHE A 769 22.70 -36.11 -3.02
CA PHE A 769 22.45 -34.99 -3.93
C PHE A 769 21.69 -33.85 -3.25
N LEU A 770 20.61 -34.14 -2.52
CA LEU A 770 19.86 -33.14 -1.76
C LEU A 770 20.77 -32.38 -0.79
N HIS A 771 21.61 -33.11 -0.04
CA HIS A 771 22.56 -32.53 0.91
C HIS A 771 23.56 -31.58 0.21
N ARG A 772 24.18 -32.04 -0.90
CA ARG A 772 25.13 -31.22 -1.67
C ARG A 772 24.48 -29.98 -2.29
N SER A 773 23.21 -30.08 -2.66
CA SER A 773 22.40 -28.98 -3.20
C SER A 773 21.72 -28.12 -2.14
N LYS A 774 22.10 -28.26 -0.85
CA LYS A 774 21.55 -27.51 0.29
C LYS A 774 20.03 -27.60 0.44
N GLN A 775 19.44 -28.71 0.00
CA GLN A 775 18.04 -29.03 0.25
C GLN A 775 17.91 -29.65 1.64
N HIS A 776 16.86 -29.26 2.36
CA HIS A 776 16.54 -29.70 3.71
C HIS A 776 15.43 -30.74 3.76
N TYR A 777 14.57 -30.81 2.72
CA TYR A 777 13.43 -31.73 2.70
C TYR A 777 13.44 -32.68 1.50
N TRP A 778 13.06 -33.93 1.75
CA TRP A 778 12.67 -34.88 0.72
C TRP A 778 11.21 -35.27 0.96
N GLN A 779 10.31 -34.79 0.09
CA GLN A 779 8.90 -35.13 0.16
C GLN A 779 8.58 -36.41 -0.62
N LEU A 780 7.78 -37.26 -0.01
CA LEU A 780 7.40 -38.57 -0.52
C LEU A 780 5.88 -38.72 -0.51
N LEU A 781 5.36 -39.20 -1.64
CA LEU A 781 4.02 -39.77 -1.71
C LEU A 781 3.95 -41.06 -0.84
N PRO A 782 2.75 -41.59 -0.55
CA PRO A 782 2.61 -42.75 0.34
C PRO A 782 3.47 -43.95 -0.08
N ILE A 783 4.22 -44.48 0.87
CA ILE A 783 5.13 -45.64 0.68
C ILE A 783 4.46 -46.99 0.96
N ASN A 784 3.13 -46.97 1.08
CA ASN A 784 2.31 -48.12 1.42
C ASN A 784 2.12 -49.07 0.22
N PRO A 785 1.77 -50.35 0.43
CA PRO A 785 1.65 -51.33 -0.66
C PRO A 785 0.55 -50.95 -1.66
N THR A 786 0.90 -50.99 -2.94
CA THR A 786 0.01 -50.70 -4.07
C THR A 786 -0.20 -51.93 -4.93
N GLU A 787 -1.24 -51.93 -5.78
CA GLU A 787 -1.57 -53.06 -6.64
C GLU A 787 -1.94 -52.65 -8.07
N GLY A 788 -1.78 -53.58 -9.01
CA GLY A 788 -2.02 -53.35 -10.43
C GLY A 788 -3.47 -53.02 -10.78
N GLY A 789 -4.45 -53.57 -10.04
CA GLY A 789 -5.88 -53.30 -10.24
C GLY A 789 -6.26 -51.83 -10.01
N GLN A 790 -5.43 -51.08 -9.28
CA GLN A 790 -5.57 -49.65 -8.99
C GLN A 790 -4.45 -48.82 -9.67
N GLY A 791 -3.80 -49.38 -10.70
CA GLY A 791 -2.73 -48.71 -11.45
C GLY A 791 -1.48 -48.41 -10.62
N HIS A 792 -1.25 -49.13 -9.51
CA HIS A 792 -0.20 -48.86 -8.53
C HIS A 792 -0.24 -47.44 -7.91
N SER A 793 -1.43 -46.84 -7.82
CA SER A 793 -1.61 -45.53 -7.17
C SER A 793 -1.20 -45.59 -5.68
N PRO A 794 -0.33 -44.68 -5.20
CA PRO A 794 0.05 -44.65 -3.78
C PRO A 794 -1.11 -44.18 -2.87
N TYR A 795 -2.14 -43.53 -3.42
CA TYR A 795 -3.35 -43.14 -2.68
C TYR A 795 -4.40 -44.26 -2.59
N SER A 796 -4.17 -45.39 -3.28
CA SER A 796 -5.07 -46.56 -3.28
C SER A 796 -4.40 -47.76 -2.61
N ALA A 797 -3.64 -47.50 -1.55
CA ALA A 797 -2.90 -48.53 -0.84
C ALA A 797 -3.83 -49.54 -0.15
N ILE A 798 -3.41 -50.81 -0.12
CA ILE A 798 -4.16 -51.89 0.52
C ILE A 798 -3.99 -51.91 2.06
N SER A 799 -3.15 -51.03 2.60
CA SER A 799 -3.05 -50.76 4.04
C SER A 799 -2.46 -49.37 4.28
N SER A 800 -2.96 -48.62 5.27
CA SER A 800 -2.42 -47.32 5.67
C SER A 800 -1.22 -47.42 6.62
N LYS A 801 -0.87 -48.62 7.09
CA LYS A 801 0.21 -48.87 8.07
C LYS A 801 1.32 -49.76 7.53
N ALA A 802 1.02 -50.67 6.60
CA ALA A 802 2.03 -51.53 5.98
C ALA A 802 2.92 -50.74 5.01
N GLY A 803 4.13 -51.23 4.77
CA GLY A 803 5.07 -50.73 3.77
C GLY A 803 5.09 -51.56 2.48
N ASN A 804 5.32 -50.92 1.34
CA ASN A 804 5.34 -51.60 0.04
C ASN A 804 6.58 -52.50 -0.12
N PRO A 805 6.43 -53.84 -0.19
CA PRO A 805 7.58 -54.75 -0.33
C PRO A 805 8.40 -54.49 -1.60
N LEU A 806 7.82 -53.92 -2.65
CA LEU A 806 8.56 -53.61 -3.88
C LEU A 806 9.64 -52.51 -3.67
N LEU A 807 9.59 -51.77 -2.56
CA LEU A 807 10.62 -50.79 -2.20
C LEU A 807 11.81 -51.41 -1.44
N ILE A 808 11.75 -52.70 -1.09
CA ILE A 808 12.87 -53.44 -0.50
C ILE A 808 13.96 -53.59 -1.56
N SER A 809 15.20 -53.32 -1.17
CA SER A 809 16.38 -53.43 -2.01
C SER A 809 17.03 -54.81 -1.90
N PRO A 810 17.10 -55.59 -3.01
CA PRO A 810 17.84 -56.84 -3.04
C PRO A 810 19.35 -56.67 -2.79
N GLU A 811 19.91 -55.51 -3.15
CA GLU A 811 21.33 -55.20 -2.88
C GLU A 811 21.62 -55.09 -1.37
N LEU A 812 20.70 -54.51 -0.60
CA LEU A 812 20.83 -54.47 0.86
C LEU A 812 20.65 -55.85 1.48
N LEU A 813 19.73 -56.67 0.97
CA LEU A 813 19.60 -58.07 1.39
C LEU A 813 20.88 -58.89 1.12
N ALA A 814 21.56 -58.64 0.00
CA ALA A 814 22.85 -59.27 -0.29
C ALA A 814 23.96 -58.78 0.65
N LYS A 815 23.97 -57.48 0.99
CA LYS A 815 24.90 -56.92 2.00
C LYS A 815 24.71 -57.55 3.38
N GLU A 816 23.48 -57.92 3.70
CA GLU A 816 23.08 -58.60 4.94
C GLU A 816 23.29 -60.12 4.90
N LYS A 817 23.84 -60.65 3.79
CA LYS A 817 24.04 -62.09 3.55
C LYS A 817 22.75 -62.93 3.50
N LEU A 818 21.59 -62.28 3.35
CA LEU A 818 20.31 -62.96 3.08
C LEU A 818 20.20 -63.39 1.62
N LEU A 819 20.95 -62.74 0.72
CA LEU A 819 21.13 -63.13 -0.68
C LEU A 819 22.61 -63.16 -1.03
N ASP A 820 22.96 -63.87 -2.11
CA ASP A 820 24.31 -63.85 -2.66
C ASP A 820 24.48 -62.68 -3.64
N ALA A 821 25.55 -61.88 -3.45
CA ALA A 821 25.80 -60.67 -4.24
C ALA A 821 26.14 -60.95 -5.72
N THR A 822 26.61 -62.15 -6.05
CA THR A 822 26.86 -62.54 -7.45
C THR A 822 25.58 -63.04 -8.12
N GLU A 823 24.71 -63.71 -7.36
CA GLU A 823 23.44 -64.23 -7.86
C GLU A 823 22.44 -63.13 -8.21
N ILE A 824 22.30 -62.08 -7.37
CA ILE A 824 21.34 -61.01 -7.64
C ILE A 824 21.59 -60.27 -8.96
N LYS A 825 22.83 -60.32 -9.50
CA LYS A 825 23.18 -59.69 -10.78
C LYS A 825 22.50 -60.34 -11.98
N GLN A 826 22.11 -61.61 -11.87
CA GLN A 826 21.39 -62.32 -12.92
C GLN A 826 19.95 -61.78 -13.09
N TYR A 827 19.46 -61.07 -12.09
CA TYR A 827 18.12 -60.49 -12.02
C TYR A 827 18.10 -59.00 -12.39
N TYR A 828 19.21 -58.44 -12.87
CA TYR A 828 19.28 -57.03 -13.25
C TYR A 828 18.39 -56.76 -14.47
N LEU A 829 17.50 -55.79 -14.32
CA LEU A 829 16.65 -55.27 -15.37
C LEU A 829 17.27 -53.98 -15.95
N PRO A 830 17.10 -53.71 -17.26
CA PRO A 830 17.60 -52.49 -17.88
C PRO A 830 16.88 -51.26 -17.30
N ARG A 831 17.62 -50.17 -17.09
CA ARG A 831 17.07 -48.88 -16.66
C ARG A 831 16.24 -48.27 -17.80
N GLN A 832 14.99 -47.94 -17.52
CA GLN A 832 14.05 -47.36 -18.48
C GLN A 832 13.45 -46.06 -17.94
N SER A 833 12.82 -45.26 -18.83
CA SER A 833 12.13 -44.02 -18.45
C SER A 833 10.74 -44.26 -17.83
N LYS A 834 10.30 -45.51 -17.71
CA LYS A 834 9.04 -45.93 -17.09
C LYS A 834 9.31 -47.13 -16.17
N ALA A 835 8.61 -47.16 -15.04
CA ALA A 835 8.64 -48.27 -14.10
C ALA A 835 7.88 -49.48 -14.67
N ASP A 836 8.53 -50.66 -14.72
CA ASP A 836 7.91 -51.94 -15.11
C ASP A 836 7.52 -52.71 -13.84
N TYR A 837 6.38 -52.33 -13.25
CA TYR A 837 5.91 -52.91 -11.98
C TYR A 837 5.72 -54.43 -12.06
N VAL A 838 5.25 -54.95 -13.19
CA VAL A 838 4.99 -56.39 -13.37
C VAL A 838 6.29 -57.19 -13.32
N LYS A 839 7.31 -56.79 -14.11
CA LYS A 839 8.62 -57.47 -14.05
C LYS A 839 9.33 -57.24 -12.73
N ALA A 840 9.22 -56.04 -12.15
CA ALA A 840 9.81 -55.76 -10.85
C ALA A 840 9.21 -56.67 -9.78
N GLU A 841 7.88 -56.87 -9.77
CA GLU A 841 7.20 -57.79 -8.87
C GLU A 841 7.67 -59.24 -9.09
N GLU A 842 7.69 -59.72 -10.33
CA GLU A 842 8.16 -61.06 -10.67
C GLU A 842 9.58 -61.32 -10.15
N VAL A 843 10.52 -60.43 -10.47
CA VAL A 843 11.94 -60.56 -10.12
C VAL A 843 12.15 -60.40 -8.62
N LYS A 844 11.60 -59.34 -8.00
CA LYS A 844 11.83 -59.04 -6.59
C LYS A 844 11.23 -60.11 -5.69
N TYR A 845 10.02 -60.60 -5.96
CA TYR A 845 9.43 -61.66 -5.13
C TYR A 845 10.17 -63.00 -5.26
N GLN A 846 10.76 -63.34 -6.42
CA GLN A 846 11.66 -64.50 -6.51
C GLN A 846 12.85 -64.37 -5.54
N LEU A 847 13.49 -63.21 -5.54
CA LEU A 847 14.60 -62.91 -4.63
C LEU A 847 14.15 -62.86 -3.16
N PHE A 848 13.01 -62.25 -2.85
CA PHE A 848 12.50 -62.15 -1.48
C PHE A 848 12.10 -63.51 -0.90
N ASN A 849 11.49 -64.39 -1.72
CA ASN A 849 11.20 -65.76 -1.31
C ASN A 849 12.50 -66.52 -0.99
N LYS A 850 13.55 -66.35 -1.80
CA LYS A 850 14.86 -66.95 -1.53
C LYS A 850 15.50 -66.39 -0.27
N ALA A 851 15.43 -65.08 -0.06
CA ALA A 851 15.95 -64.42 1.14
C ALA A 851 15.24 -64.92 2.41
N TYR A 852 13.92 -65.13 2.35
CA TYR A 852 13.15 -65.72 3.45
C TYR A 852 13.53 -67.19 3.72
N GLN A 853 13.75 -67.99 2.67
CA GLN A 853 14.23 -69.37 2.82
C GLN A 853 15.60 -69.40 3.52
N ASN A 854 16.54 -68.56 3.09
CA ASN A 854 17.85 -68.42 3.72
C ASN A 854 17.72 -67.98 5.19
N PHE A 855 16.86 -67.01 5.48
CA PHE A 855 16.55 -66.58 6.85
C PHE A 855 16.01 -67.72 7.73
N ALA A 856 15.12 -68.54 7.17
CA ALA A 856 14.54 -69.67 7.88
C ALA A 856 15.58 -70.78 8.15
N SER A 857 16.43 -71.11 7.16
CA SER A 857 17.35 -72.25 7.22
C SER A 857 18.71 -71.97 7.86
N ALA A 858 19.20 -70.73 7.85
CA ALA A 858 20.52 -70.37 8.37
C ALA A 858 20.47 -69.81 9.80
N ASP A 859 21.65 -69.70 10.43
CA ASP A 859 21.80 -69.08 11.75
C ASP A 859 21.87 -67.55 11.62
N PHE A 860 20.73 -66.92 11.89
CA PHE A 860 20.56 -65.48 12.00
C PHE A 860 19.94 -65.11 13.36
N THR A 861 20.52 -65.62 14.46
CA THR A 861 19.97 -65.48 15.83
C THR A 861 19.46 -64.06 16.14
N GLN A 862 20.31 -63.03 16.00
CA GLN A 862 19.89 -61.64 16.28
C GLN A 862 18.74 -61.16 15.38
N LEU A 863 18.79 -61.48 14.07
CA LEU A 863 17.76 -61.04 13.14
C LEU A 863 16.41 -61.74 13.39
N LYS A 864 16.45 -62.96 13.93
CA LYS A 864 15.25 -63.71 14.36
C LYS A 864 14.63 -63.08 15.62
N GLU A 865 15.44 -62.70 16.60
CA GLU A 865 14.98 -61.95 17.78
C GLU A 865 14.38 -60.59 17.38
N ASP A 866 15.04 -59.84 16.51
CA ASP A 866 14.55 -58.55 16.00
C ASP A 866 13.20 -58.72 15.26
N PHE A 867 13.05 -59.81 14.50
CA PHE A 867 11.80 -60.15 13.80
C PHE A 867 10.66 -60.47 14.79
N GLU A 868 10.92 -61.25 15.84
CA GLU A 868 9.93 -61.55 16.88
C GLU A 868 9.50 -60.29 17.64
N GLN A 869 10.46 -59.42 17.97
CA GLN A 869 10.18 -58.13 18.60
C GLN A 869 9.33 -57.22 17.70
N PHE A 870 9.65 -57.16 16.41
CA PHE A 870 8.84 -56.43 15.41
C PHE A 870 7.41 -56.96 15.36
N CYS A 871 7.24 -58.30 15.27
CA CYS A 871 5.92 -58.93 15.27
C CYS A 871 5.13 -58.63 16.56
N SER A 872 5.79 -58.61 17.71
CA SER A 872 5.15 -58.27 18.99
C SER A 872 4.75 -56.79 19.06
N LYS A 873 5.63 -55.89 18.62
CA LYS A 873 5.41 -54.43 18.66
C LYS A 873 4.28 -54.01 17.71
N GLU A 874 4.28 -54.56 16.49
CA GLU A 874 3.38 -54.13 15.41
C GLU A 874 2.10 -54.99 15.31
N LYS A 875 1.87 -55.86 16.31
CA LYS A 875 0.80 -56.87 16.32
C LYS A 875 -0.58 -56.32 15.94
N SER A 876 -0.91 -55.12 16.42
CA SER A 876 -2.24 -54.50 16.28
C SER A 876 -2.70 -54.29 14.83
N TRP A 877 -1.79 -54.11 13.89
CA TRP A 877 -2.12 -53.97 12.47
C TRP A 877 -1.47 -55.06 11.61
N LEU A 878 -0.32 -55.59 12.02
CA LEU A 878 0.46 -56.55 11.26
C LEU A 878 -0.27 -57.89 11.10
N ASP A 879 -1.00 -58.32 12.14
CA ASP A 879 -1.78 -59.56 12.09
C ASP A 879 -2.91 -59.47 11.06
N ASP A 880 -3.70 -58.39 11.11
CA ASP A 880 -4.78 -58.15 10.15
C ASP A 880 -4.27 -57.95 8.73
N PHE A 881 -3.22 -57.15 8.54
CA PHE A 881 -2.62 -56.95 7.22
C PHE A 881 -2.10 -58.27 6.63
N SER A 882 -1.43 -59.10 7.43
CA SER A 882 -0.86 -60.36 6.93
C SER A 882 -1.94 -61.37 6.58
N LEU A 883 -3.02 -61.45 7.37
CA LEU A 883 -4.19 -62.27 7.04
C LEU A 883 -4.85 -61.77 5.75
N TYR A 884 -5.11 -60.46 5.65
CA TYR A 884 -5.71 -59.83 4.48
C TYR A 884 -4.90 -60.10 3.21
N ALA A 885 -3.58 -59.88 3.24
CA ALA A 885 -2.71 -60.03 2.08
C ALA A 885 -2.65 -61.49 1.60
N VAL A 886 -2.59 -62.46 2.52
CA VAL A 886 -2.58 -63.89 2.17
C VAL A 886 -3.95 -64.34 1.66
N LEU A 887 -5.05 -63.91 2.30
CA LEU A 887 -6.42 -64.18 1.83
C LEU A 887 -6.67 -63.62 0.44
N LYS A 888 -6.26 -62.37 0.20
CA LYS A 888 -6.38 -61.72 -1.12
C LYS A 888 -5.66 -62.52 -2.19
N LYS A 889 -4.42 -62.94 -1.91
CA LYS A 889 -3.63 -63.77 -2.82
C LYS A 889 -4.30 -65.13 -3.10
N GLN A 890 -4.83 -65.80 -2.08
CA GLN A 890 -5.53 -67.08 -2.26
C GLN A 890 -6.82 -66.97 -3.06
N ASN A 891 -7.53 -65.84 -2.93
CA ASN A 891 -8.74 -65.55 -3.69
C ASN A 891 -8.44 -64.97 -5.09
N GLY A 892 -7.21 -65.13 -5.60
CA GLY A 892 -6.83 -64.70 -6.94
C GLY A 892 -6.77 -63.18 -7.12
N GLY A 893 -6.53 -62.43 -6.05
CA GLY A 893 -6.47 -60.96 -6.06
C GLY A 893 -7.83 -60.27 -5.98
N LYS A 894 -8.93 -61.01 -5.81
CA LYS A 894 -10.27 -60.44 -5.64
C LYS A 894 -10.36 -59.55 -4.41
N PRO A 895 -11.19 -58.49 -4.45
CA PRO A 895 -11.41 -57.62 -3.30
C PRO A 895 -12.13 -58.33 -2.16
N TRP A 896 -11.96 -57.87 -0.93
CA TRP A 896 -12.47 -58.59 0.26
C TRP A 896 -13.99 -58.75 0.30
N TYR A 897 -14.73 -57.85 -0.34
CA TYR A 897 -16.20 -57.90 -0.39
C TYR A 897 -16.74 -58.96 -1.38
N GLU A 898 -15.86 -59.60 -2.17
CA GLU A 898 -16.13 -60.73 -3.05
C GLU A 898 -15.63 -62.09 -2.50
N TRP A 899 -15.02 -62.10 -1.31
CA TRP A 899 -14.57 -63.35 -0.70
C TRP A 899 -15.75 -64.17 -0.15
N GLU A 900 -15.49 -65.45 0.07
CA GLU A 900 -16.40 -66.35 0.78
C GLU A 900 -16.89 -65.72 2.10
N ILE A 901 -18.15 -65.97 2.45
CA ILE A 901 -18.86 -65.22 3.50
C ILE A 901 -18.13 -65.25 4.85
N ASP A 902 -17.50 -66.38 5.17
CA ASP A 902 -16.76 -66.56 6.42
C ASP A 902 -15.53 -65.65 6.52
N PHE A 903 -14.82 -65.42 5.40
CA PHE A 903 -13.67 -64.51 5.37
C PHE A 903 -14.09 -63.05 5.20
N LYS A 904 -15.15 -62.79 4.43
CA LYS A 904 -15.75 -61.46 4.29
C LYS A 904 -16.28 -60.93 5.63
N GLN A 905 -16.90 -61.80 6.43
CA GLN A 905 -17.43 -61.45 7.75
C GLN A 905 -16.44 -61.67 8.90
N ARG A 906 -15.21 -62.11 8.60
CA ARG A 906 -14.15 -62.34 9.60
C ARG A 906 -14.60 -63.30 10.72
N SER A 907 -15.20 -64.42 10.34
CA SER A 907 -15.53 -65.50 11.28
C SER A 907 -14.25 -65.94 12.01
N ALA A 908 -14.26 -65.87 13.34
CA ALA A 908 -13.09 -66.18 14.17
C ALA A 908 -12.57 -67.61 13.91
N GLU A 909 -13.48 -68.59 13.85
CA GLU A 909 -13.14 -69.99 13.57
C GLU A 909 -12.49 -70.18 12.19
N ALA A 910 -13.02 -69.50 11.17
CA ALA A 910 -12.49 -69.58 9.81
C ALA A 910 -11.10 -68.93 9.70
N LEU A 911 -10.91 -67.77 10.36
CA LEU A 911 -9.63 -67.07 10.38
C LEU A 911 -8.56 -67.83 11.18
N GLU A 912 -8.91 -68.45 12.32
CA GLU A 912 -7.98 -69.28 13.09
C GLU A 912 -7.53 -70.50 12.30
N LYS A 913 -8.47 -71.22 11.69
CA LYS A 913 -8.16 -72.38 10.84
C LYS A 913 -7.27 -71.97 9.66
N PHE A 914 -7.63 -70.88 8.98
CA PHE A 914 -6.83 -70.34 7.88
C PHE A 914 -5.42 -69.95 8.33
N SER A 915 -5.31 -69.30 9.50
CA SER A 915 -4.03 -68.88 10.06
C SER A 915 -3.11 -70.07 10.35
N LEU A 916 -3.66 -71.18 10.84
CA LEU A 916 -2.93 -72.44 11.03
C LEU A 916 -2.52 -73.06 9.69
N ASP A 917 -3.45 -73.17 8.74
CA ASP A 917 -3.21 -73.77 7.42
C ASP A 917 -2.18 -72.97 6.59
N GLN A 918 -2.08 -71.65 6.82
CA GLN A 918 -1.22 -70.73 6.07
C GLN A 918 -0.12 -70.08 6.91
N GLN A 919 0.24 -70.68 8.06
CA GLN A 919 1.18 -70.10 9.02
C GLN A 919 2.49 -69.66 8.39
N ASN A 920 3.05 -70.46 7.47
CA ASN A 920 4.29 -70.14 6.77
C ASN A 920 4.15 -68.91 5.85
N GLU A 921 3.08 -68.80 5.07
CA GLU A 921 2.86 -67.65 4.18
C GLU A 921 2.55 -66.36 4.97
N ILE A 922 1.81 -66.47 6.08
CA ILE A 922 1.56 -65.35 6.99
C ILE A 922 2.88 -64.89 7.62
N THR A 923 3.69 -65.81 8.13
CA THR A 923 4.99 -65.49 8.75
C THR A 923 5.93 -64.83 7.74
N LYS A 924 5.95 -65.32 6.48
CA LYS A 924 6.70 -64.70 5.38
C LYS A 924 6.21 -63.30 5.05
N THR A 925 4.89 -63.08 5.03
CA THR A 925 4.30 -61.74 4.82
C THR A 925 4.71 -60.77 5.91
N LYS A 926 4.69 -61.21 7.18
CA LYS A 926 5.22 -60.44 8.32
C LYS A 926 6.71 -60.13 8.16
N TRP A 927 7.48 -61.10 7.68
CA TRP A 927 8.91 -60.93 7.44
C TRP A 927 9.22 -59.90 6.36
N PHE A 928 8.42 -59.82 5.28
CA PHE A 928 8.56 -58.74 4.29
C PHE A 928 8.34 -57.37 4.90
N GLN A 929 7.35 -57.22 5.79
CA GLN A 929 7.14 -55.96 6.52
C GLN A 929 8.32 -55.64 7.43
N PHE A 930 8.82 -56.62 8.19
CA PHE A 930 10.00 -56.44 9.03
C PHE A 930 11.21 -55.91 8.23
N ILE A 931 11.53 -56.53 7.09
CA ILE A 931 12.61 -56.08 6.21
C ILE A 931 12.34 -54.68 5.64
N PHE A 932 11.11 -54.39 5.22
CA PHE A 932 10.73 -53.06 4.76
C PHE A 932 11.03 -51.99 5.82
N PHE A 933 10.50 -52.16 7.03
CA PHE A 933 10.65 -51.17 8.10
C PHE A 933 12.11 -51.00 8.52
N ARG A 934 12.89 -52.08 8.46
CA ARG A 934 14.32 -52.05 8.75
C ARG A 934 15.10 -51.24 7.71
N GLN A 935 14.87 -51.47 6.42
CA GLN A 935 15.51 -50.70 5.35
C GLN A 935 15.02 -49.25 5.31
N TRP A 936 13.74 -49.01 5.60
CA TRP A 936 13.19 -47.67 5.71
C TRP A 936 13.85 -46.88 6.83
N LYS A 937 13.97 -47.50 8.02
CA LYS A 937 14.67 -46.89 9.15
C LYS A 937 16.12 -46.54 8.82
N ASP A 938 16.86 -47.45 8.16
CA ASP A 938 18.24 -47.18 7.73
C ASP A 938 18.33 -45.99 6.75
N LEU A 939 17.37 -45.87 5.81
CA LEU A 939 17.32 -44.74 4.89
C LEU A 939 16.94 -43.42 5.60
N LYS A 940 15.94 -43.44 6.49
CA LYS A 940 15.53 -42.27 7.30
C LYS A 940 16.69 -41.78 8.17
N ASP A 941 17.33 -42.69 8.90
CA ASP A 941 18.48 -42.36 9.75
C ASP A 941 19.64 -41.81 8.91
N TYR A 942 19.88 -42.35 7.70
CA TYR A 942 20.87 -41.81 6.77
C TYR A 942 20.55 -40.37 6.31
N CYS A 943 19.29 -40.08 5.95
CA CYS A 943 18.85 -38.74 5.55
C CYS A 943 18.98 -37.74 6.72
N ASN A 944 18.53 -38.13 7.91
CA ASN A 944 18.58 -37.29 9.11
C ASN A 944 20.02 -36.96 9.52
N ASN A 945 20.94 -37.92 9.43
CA ASN A 945 22.37 -37.68 9.67
C ASN A 945 23.00 -36.69 8.67
N MET A 946 22.37 -36.49 7.50
CA MET A 946 22.75 -35.49 6.51
C MET A 946 21.96 -34.18 6.63
N ASN A 947 21.18 -34.02 7.70
CA ASN A 947 20.28 -32.88 7.92
C ASN A 947 19.24 -32.72 6.80
N ILE A 948 18.74 -33.85 6.27
CA ILE A 948 17.61 -33.94 5.34
C ILE A 948 16.45 -34.62 6.08
N GLN A 949 15.34 -33.90 6.23
CA GLN A 949 14.11 -34.42 6.82
C GLN A 949 13.19 -35.00 5.75
N LEU A 950 12.54 -36.12 6.06
CA LEU A 950 11.57 -36.76 5.19
C LEU A 950 10.16 -36.23 5.48
N ILE A 951 9.50 -35.71 4.45
CA ILE A 951 8.08 -35.31 4.51
C ILE A 951 7.24 -36.42 3.88
N GLY A 952 6.39 -37.06 4.67
CA GLY A 952 5.46 -38.07 4.18
C GLY A 952 4.10 -37.49 3.91
N ASP A 953 3.54 -37.77 2.73
CA ASP A 953 2.16 -37.42 2.42
C ASP A 953 1.20 -38.51 2.91
N MET A 954 0.19 -38.12 3.70
CA MET A 954 -0.78 -39.05 4.28
C MET A 954 -2.18 -38.77 3.70
N PRO A 955 -2.72 -39.69 2.87
CA PRO A 955 -4.05 -39.55 2.28
C PRO A 955 -5.12 -39.47 3.36
N PHE A 956 -6.13 -38.61 3.21
CA PHE A 956 -7.22 -38.58 4.18
C PHE A 956 -8.02 -39.90 4.18
N TYR A 957 -8.51 -40.30 3.01
CA TYR A 957 -9.29 -41.51 2.81
C TYR A 957 -8.40 -42.76 2.62
N VAL A 958 -8.96 -43.93 2.90
CA VAL A 958 -8.32 -45.23 2.68
C VAL A 958 -9.05 -46.03 1.61
N SER A 959 -8.33 -46.91 0.90
CA SER A 959 -8.92 -47.75 -0.14
C SER A 959 -10.06 -48.60 0.40
N TYR A 960 -11.19 -48.65 -0.33
CA TYR A 960 -12.30 -49.53 0.05
C TYR A 960 -11.85 -50.99 0.14
N ASP A 961 -10.97 -51.41 -0.77
CA ASP A 961 -10.37 -52.73 -0.77
C ASP A 961 -9.01 -52.72 -0.06
N SER A 962 -9.04 -52.62 1.26
CA SER A 962 -7.86 -52.57 2.13
C SER A 962 -8.04 -53.40 3.40
N ALA A 963 -6.92 -53.74 4.03
CA ALA A 963 -6.90 -54.34 5.36
C ALA A 963 -7.55 -53.41 6.41
N ASP A 964 -7.42 -52.09 6.27
CA ASP A 964 -8.00 -51.11 7.19
C ASP A 964 -9.52 -51.18 7.21
N VAL A 965 -10.15 -51.18 6.03
CA VAL A 965 -11.61 -51.27 5.90
C VAL A 965 -12.11 -52.66 6.26
N TRP A 966 -11.42 -53.73 5.81
CA TRP A 966 -11.81 -55.10 6.11
C TRP A 966 -11.79 -55.42 7.61
N ALA A 967 -10.78 -54.93 8.34
CA ALA A 967 -10.62 -55.18 9.77
C ALA A 967 -11.46 -54.24 10.67
N ASN A 968 -11.86 -53.06 10.19
CA ASN A 968 -12.53 -52.03 11.00
C ASN A 968 -13.83 -51.53 10.36
N LYS A 969 -14.68 -52.45 9.86
CA LYS A 969 -15.90 -52.09 9.09
C LYS A 969 -16.83 -51.11 9.83
N GLU A 970 -16.83 -51.13 11.15
CA GLU A 970 -17.68 -50.33 12.03
C GLU A 970 -17.39 -48.82 12.01
N ILE A 971 -16.16 -48.40 11.68
CA ILE A 971 -15.78 -46.97 11.61
C ILE A 971 -16.00 -46.36 10.23
N PHE A 972 -16.42 -47.16 9.24
CA PHE A 972 -16.66 -46.72 7.87
C PHE A 972 -18.15 -46.73 7.53
N ALA A 973 -18.54 -45.90 6.56
CA ALA A 973 -19.89 -45.83 6.00
C ALA A 973 -20.22 -47.07 5.15
N LEU A 974 -20.39 -48.22 5.83
CA LEU A 974 -20.76 -49.51 5.27
C LEU A 974 -22.05 -50.06 5.92
N ASP A 975 -22.80 -50.86 5.15
CA ASP A 975 -23.92 -51.68 5.63
C ASP A 975 -23.45 -53.02 6.24
N GLU A 976 -24.39 -53.82 6.77
CA GLU A 976 -24.10 -55.13 7.39
C GLU A 976 -23.48 -56.16 6.42
N ASN A 977 -23.72 -55.99 5.12
CA ASN A 977 -23.15 -56.81 4.04
C ASN A 977 -21.78 -56.28 3.56
N GLY A 978 -21.31 -55.19 4.15
CA GLY A 978 -20.05 -54.54 3.80
C GLY A 978 -20.12 -53.63 2.58
N ASN A 979 -21.31 -53.34 2.02
CA ASN A 979 -21.47 -52.42 0.90
C ASN A 979 -21.37 -50.97 1.38
N ARG A 980 -20.76 -50.09 0.57
CA ARG A 980 -20.67 -48.66 0.84
C ARG A 980 -22.06 -48.04 0.93
N THR A 981 -22.29 -47.19 1.93
CA THR A 981 -23.48 -46.34 2.06
C THR A 981 -23.18 -44.87 1.75
N GLY A 982 -21.94 -44.43 1.98
CA GLY A 982 -21.45 -43.08 1.66
C GLY A 982 -20.02 -43.13 1.12
N MET A 983 -19.74 -42.34 0.08
CA MET A 983 -18.48 -42.31 -0.67
C MET A 983 -17.84 -40.93 -0.64
N ALA A 984 -16.52 -40.89 -0.61
CA ALA A 984 -15.72 -39.68 -0.65
C ALA A 984 -15.67 -39.08 -2.06
N GLY A 985 -15.74 -37.74 -2.12
CA GLY A 985 -15.50 -36.97 -3.34
C GLY A 985 -15.29 -35.48 -3.05
N VAL A 986 -15.33 -34.68 -4.11
CA VAL A 986 -15.35 -33.22 -4.05
C VAL A 986 -16.45 -32.67 -4.96
N PRO A 987 -17.08 -31.54 -4.61
CA PRO A 987 -18.16 -30.96 -5.40
C PRO A 987 -17.66 -30.49 -6.78
N PRO A 988 -18.59 -30.22 -7.72
CA PRO A 988 -18.25 -29.56 -8.98
C PRO A 988 -17.55 -28.22 -8.77
N ASP A 989 -16.53 -27.96 -9.59
CA ASP A 989 -15.79 -26.70 -9.60
C ASP A 989 -15.53 -26.22 -11.04
N ALA A 990 -14.73 -25.16 -11.19
CA ALA A 990 -14.38 -24.60 -12.50
C ALA A 990 -13.58 -25.57 -13.40
N PHE A 991 -13.00 -26.63 -12.85
CA PHE A 991 -12.16 -27.61 -13.54
C PHE A 991 -12.88 -28.95 -13.80
N SER A 992 -13.83 -29.34 -12.95
CA SER A 992 -14.67 -30.52 -13.12
C SER A 992 -16.14 -30.21 -12.84
N ALA A 993 -16.93 -30.10 -13.90
CA ALA A 993 -18.37 -29.87 -13.81
C ALA A 993 -19.15 -31.03 -13.15
N ASP A 994 -18.56 -32.23 -13.06
CA ASP A 994 -19.14 -33.42 -12.41
C ASP A 994 -18.61 -33.65 -10.98
N GLY A 995 -17.71 -32.77 -10.51
CA GLY A 995 -16.91 -32.99 -9.31
C GLY A 995 -15.93 -34.16 -9.51
N GLN A 996 -15.35 -34.68 -8.43
CA GLN A 996 -14.54 -35.91 -8.49
C GLN A 996 -15.05 -36.92 -7.49
N LEU A 997 -15.42 -38.10 -7.97
CA LEU A 997 -15.83 -39.21 -7.13
C LEU A 997 -14.66 -40.18 -6.96
N TRP A 998 -14.16 -40.32 -5.73
CA TRP A 998 -13.02 -41.19 -5.44
C TRP A 998 -13.44 -42.61 -5.04
N GLY A 999 -14.71 -42.80 -4.65
CA GLY A 999 -15.29 -44.12 -4.39
C GLY A 999 -14.84 -44.80 -3.08
N MET A 1000 -14.03 -44.12 -2.27
CA MET A 1000 -13.62 -44.58 -0.94
C MET A 1000 -14.74 -44.38 0.08
N PRO A 1001 -14.94 -45.27 1.07
CA PRO A 1001 -15.93 -45.04 2.11
C PRO A 1001 -15.55 -43.84 3.00
N VAL A 1002 -16.53 -43.01 3.35
CA VAL A 1002 -16.33 -41.95 4.37
C VAL A 1002 -16.31 -42.54 5.79
N PHE A 1003 -15.79 -41.78 6.74
CA PHE A 1003 -15.71 -42.17 8.15
C PHE A 1003 -17.03 -41.92 8.89
N LYS A 1004 -17.40 -42.83 9.79
CA LYS A 1004 -18.45 -42.61 10.81
C LYS A 1004 -17.83 -41.87 12.00
N TRP A 1005 -17.71 -40.54 11.88
CA TRP A 1005 -17.04 -39.71 12.89
C TRP A 1005 -17.63 -39.80 14.30
N ASP A 1006 -18.93 -40.02 14.43
CA ASP A 1006 -19.58 -40.22 15.74
C ASP A 1006 -19.04 -41.48 16.44
N VAL A 1007 -18.89 -42.59 15.72
CA VAL A 1007 -18.33 -43.84 16.23
C VAL A 1007 -16.85 -43.68 16.57
N LEU A 1008 -16.09 -42.98 15.73
CA LEU A 1008 -14.68 -42.68 16.01
C LEU A 1008 -14.53 -41.80 17.24
N LYS A 1009 -15.41 -40.82 17.45
CA LYS A 1009 -15.40 -39.95 18.63
C LYS A 1009 -15.65 -40.73 19.92
N GLU A 1010 -16.63 -41.64 19.92
CA GLU A 1010 -16.89 -42.54 21.07
C GLU A 1010 -15.69 -43.42 21.41
N ARG A 1011 -14.86 -43.76 20.41
CA ARG A 1011 -13.62 -44.53 20.56
C ARG A 1011 -12.39 -43.67 20.82
N ASN A 1012 -12.56 -42.38 21.12
CA ASN A 1012 -11.46 -41.41 21.27
C ASN A 1012 -10.50 -41.38 20.07
N TYR A 1013 -11.02 -41.60 18.86
CA TYR A 1013 -10.26 -41.58 17.61
C TYR A 1013 -9.10 -42.59 17.53
N ASP A 1014 -9.19 -43.70 18.28
CA ASP A 1014 -8.15 -44.74 18.41
C ASP A 1014 -7.48 -45.13 17.08
N TRP A 1015 -8.25 -45.44 16.04
CA TRP A 1015 -7.74 -45.86 14.75
C TRP A 1015 -6.89 -44.76 14.08
N TRP A 1016 -7.35 -43.51 14.14
CA TRP A 1016 -6.65 -42.36 13.58
C TRP A 1016 -5.38 -42.03 14.37
N ILE A 1017 -5.42 -42.12 15.70
CA ILE A 1017 -4.24 -41.93 16.56
C ILE A 1017 -3.16 -42.97 16.22
N GLU A 1018 -3.52 -44.25 16.09
CA GLU A 1018 -2.58 -45.29 15.70
C GLU A 1018 -2.02 -45.06 14.29
N ARG A 1019 -2.84 -44.59 13.36
CA ARG A 1019 -2.40 -44.26 11.99
C ARG A 1019 -1.42 -43.09 11.98
N LEU A 1020 -1.71 -42.03 12.71
CA LEU A 1020 -0.84 -40.85 12.83
C LEU A 1020 0.46 -41.22 13.52
N ARG A 1021 0.41 -41.99 14.63
CA ARG A 1021 1.59 -42.50 15.32
C ARG A 1021 2.50 -43.27 14.36
N LYS A 1022 1.92 -44.11 13.50
CA LYS A 1022 2.69 -44.86 12.50
C LYS A 1022 3.35 -43.95 11.46
N ASN A 1023 2.67 -42.90 11.01
CA ASN A 1023 3.23 -41.96 10.06
C ASN A 1023 4.33 -41.07 10.67
N ILE A 1024 4.19 -40.66 11.93
CA ILE A 1024 5.24 -39.93 12.67
C ILE A 1024 6.47 -40.84 12.92
N GLU A 1025 6.28 -42.15 13.09
CA GLU A 1025 7.40 -43.09 13.09
C GLU A 1025 8.12 -43.11 11.73
N LEU A 1026 7.35 -43.15 10.64
CA LEU A 1026 7.90 -43.25 9.28
C LEU A 1026 8.57 -41.97 8.79
N PHE A 1027 8.05 -40.79 9.12
CA PHE A 1027 8.49 -39.51 8.56
C PHE A 1027 8.93 -38.54 9.65
N ASP A 1028 9.67 -37.49 9.29
CA ASP A 1028 10.04 -36.43 10.23
C ASP A 1028 8.94 -35.36 10.29
N ILE A 1029 8.22 -35.20 9.17
CA ILE A 1029 7.09 -34.30 9.01
C ILE A 1029 6.00 -35.06 8.23
N VAL A 1030 4.73 -34.92 8.64
CA VAL A 1030 3.58 -35.53 7.97
C VAL A 1030 2.72 -34.45 7.34
N ARG A 1031 2.57 -34.51 6.02
CA ARG A 1031 1.59 -33.69 5.30
C ARG A 1031 0.23 -34.35 5.39
N LEU A 1032 -0.75 -33.62 5.91
CA LEU A 1032 -2.14 -34.05 5.97
C LEU A 1032 -2.82 -33.64 4.66
N ASP A 1033 -3.03 -34.62 3.78
CA ASP A 1033 -3.72 -34.44 2.52
C ASP A 1033 -5.21 -34.11 2.75
N HIS A 1034 -5.78 -33.25 1.91
CA HIS A 1034 -7.18 -32.87 1.96
C HIS A 1034 -7.64 -32.38 3.35
N PHE A 1035 -6.82 -31.53 3.98
CA PHE A 1035 -6.99 -31.09 5.38
C PHE A 1035 -8.37 -30.51 5.69
N ARG A 1036 -9.03 -29.88 4.72
CA ARG A 1036 -10.40 -29.36 4.85
C ARG A 1036 -11.39 -30.41 5.37
N ALA A 1037 -11.20 -31.69 5.01
CA ALA A 1037 -12.08 -32.77 5.44
C ALA A 1037 -12.06 -33.06 6.95
N PHE A 1038 -11.09 -32.54 7.70
CA PHE A 1038 -11.13 -32.56 9.16
C PHE A 1038 -12.12 -31.55 9.76
N ASP A 1039 -12.52 -30.51 9.01
CA ASP A 1039 -13.58 -29.57 9.38
C ASP A 1039 -14.91 -29.95 8.71
N GLU A 1040 -14.93 -30.04 7.38
CA GLU A 1040 -16.09 -30.42 6.58
C GLU A 1040 -15.68 -31.27 5.36
N TYR A 1041 -16.44 -32.33 5.06
CA TYR A 1041 -16.17 -33.23 3.94
C TYR A 1041 -17.40 -33.41 3.05
N TRP A 1042 -17.17 -33.73 1.78
CA TRP A 1042 -18.22 -33.98 0.80
C TRP A 1042 -18.54 -35.47 0.71
N GLU A 1043 -19.75 -35.84 1.16
CA GLU A 1043 -20.25 -37.22 1.14
C GLU A 1043 -21.19 -37.44 -0.03
N VAL A 1044 -20.89 -38.42 -0.88
CA VAL A 1044 -21.69 -38.83 -2.04
C VAL A 1044 -22.43 -40.13 -1.73
N PRO A 1045 -23.76 -40.22 -1.94
CA PRO A 1045 -24.52 -41.45 -1.73
C PRO A 1045 -24.01 -42.63 -2.58
N ALA A 1046 -24.09 -43.84 -2.02
CA ALA A 1046 -23.73 -45.05 -2.75
C ALA A 1046 -24.55 -45.26 -4.04
N GLY A 1047 -23.89 -45.73 -5.11
CA GLY A 1047 -24.51 -46.01 -6.41
C GLY A 1047 -24.42 -44.86 -7.42
N GLU A 1048 -24.03 -43.67 -6.99
CA GLU A 1048 -23.74 -42.53 -7.87
C GLU A 1048 -22.49 -42.78 -8.73
N THR A 1049 -22.48 -42.25 -9.95
CA THR A 1049 -21.34 -42.30 -10.88
C THR A 1049 -20.56 -40.99 -10.95
N THR A 1050 -21.05 -39.93 -10.30
CA THR A 1050 -20.43 -38.59 -10.23
C THR A 1050 -20.53 -38.04 -8.80
N ALA A 1051 -19.83 -36.95 -8.49
CA ALA A 1051 -19.87 -36.34 -7.15
C ALA A 1051 -20.91 -35.22 -7.00
N LYS A 1052 -21.67 -34.90 -8.06
CA LYS A 1052 -22.68 -33.83 -8.10
C LYS A 1052 -23.72 -33.90 -6.98
N ASN A 1053 -24.19 -35.10 -6.69
CA ASN A 1053 -25.28 -35.35 -5.75
C ASN A 1053 -24.80 -35.53 -4.31
N GLY A 1054 -23.56 -35.15 -4.00
CA GLY A 1054 -23.05 -35.18 -2.63
C GLY A 1054 -23.56 -34.03 -1.77
N GLN A 1055 -23.19 -34.05 -0.50
CA GLN A 1055 -23.52 -33.02 0.48
C GLN A 1055 -22.37 -32.79 1.45
N TRP A 1056 -22.22 -31.55 1.92
CA TRP A 1056 -21.28 -31.23 2.98
C TRP A 1056 -21.73 -31.86 4.31
N LYS A 1057 -20.80 -32.52 4.97
CA LYS A 1057 -20.94 -33.10 6.30
C LYS A 1057 -19.87 -32.53 7.21
N GLN A 1058 -20.22 -32.37 8.49
CA GLN A 1058 -19.28 -31.90 9.49
C GLN A 1058 -18.41 -33.04 10.00
N SER A 1059 -17.13 -32.73 10.17
CA SER A 1059 -16.14 -33.52 10.89
C SER A 1059 -15.90 -32.91 12.28
N PRO A 1060 -15.14 -33.58 13.18
CA PRO A 1060 -14.91 -33.09 14.54
C PRO A 1060 -14.09 -31.79 14.66
N GLY A 1061 -13.33 -31.41 13.62
CA GLY A 1061 -12.50 -30.20 13.61
C GLY A 1061 -11.49 -30.17 14.76
N ARG A 1062 -11.57 -29.11 15.58
CA ARG A 1062 -10.69 -28.85 16.72
C ARG A 1062 -10.65 -29.99 17.75
N ASP A 1063 -11.78 -30.64 18.03
CA ASP A 1063 -11.89 -31.72 19.03
C ASP A 1063 -10.98 -32.92 18.70
N PHE A 1064 -10.84 -33.23 17.42
CA PHE A 1064 -9.92 -34.27 16.94
C PHE A 1064 -8.46 -33.88 17.20
N PHE A 1065 -8.03 -32.68 16.79
CA PHE A 1065 -6.64 -32.26 16.93
C PHE A 1065 -6.21 -32.03 18.39
N GLU A 1066 -7.11 -31.56 19.26
CA GLU A 1066 -6.84 -31.49 20.70
C GLU A 1066 -6.61 -32.89 21.30
N THR A 1067 -7.39 -33.89 20.87
CA THR A 1067 -7.20 -35.29 21.29
C THR A 1067 -5.89 -35.85 20.76
N VAL A 1068 -5.56 -35.59 19.49
CA VAL A 1068 -4.30 -36.01 18.87
C VAL A 1068 -3.09 -35.38 19.57
N GLN A 1069 -3.13 -34.09 19.89
CA GLN A 1069 -2.06 -33.41 20.62
C GLN A 1069 -1.88 -34.00 22.03
N LYS A 1070 -2.98 -34.30 22.72
CA LYS A 1070 -2.94 -34.93 24.04
C LYS A 1070 -2.29 -36.31 24.01
N GLU A 1071 -2.54 -37.11 22.98
CA GLU A 1071 -2.07 -38.50 22.89
C GLU A 1071 -0.68 -38.64 22.25
N LEU A 1072 -0.29 -37.72 21.35
CA LEU A 1072 0.96 -37.80 20.59
C LEU A 1072 2.00 -36.72 20.95
N GLY A 1073 1.59 -35.64 21.63
CA GLY A 1073 2.48 -34.54 22.02
C GLY A 1073 2.75 -33.57 20.88
N GLU A 1074 4.01 -33.45 20.46
CA GLU A 1074 4.39 -32.60 19.32
C GLU A 1074 3.78 -33.14 18.02
N LEU A 1075 3.20 -32.22 17.24
CA LEU A 1075 2.50 -32.54 15.99
C LEU A 1075 3.32 -32.01 14.81
N PRO A 1076 4.20 -32.82 14.19
CA PRO A 1076 5.02 -32.39 13.07
C PRO A 1076 4.20 -32.39 11.76
N PHE A 1077 3.09 -31.65 11.75
CA PHE A 1077 2.13 -31.66 10.66
C PHE A 1077 2.27 -30.45 9.74
N ILE A 1078 2.09 -30.67 8.44
CA ILE A 1078 1.84 -29.62 7.46
C ILE A 1078 0.45 -29.83 6.88
N ALA A 1079 -0.40 -28.80 6.95
CA ALA A 1079 -1.71 -28.83 6.32
C ALA A 1079 -1.61 -28.40 4.85
N GLU A 1080 -2.35 -29.08 3.97
CA GLU A 1080 -2.56 -28.61 2.61
C GLU A 1080 -3.35 -27.28 2.59
N ASP A 1081 -2.96 -26.35 1.72
CA ASP A 1081 -3.66 -25.08 1.51
C ASP A 1081 -4.48 -25.10 0.21
N LEU A 1082 -5.80 -25.14 0.34
CA LEU A 1082 -6.75 -25.27 -0.78
C LEU A 1082 -7.39 -23.93 -1.22
N GLY A 1083 -6.88 -22.79 -0.74
CA GLY A 1083 -7.27 -21.44 -1.21
C GLY A 1083 -8.60 -20.89 -0.70
N GLU A 1084 -9.56 -21.74 -0.30
CA GLU A 1084 -10.78 -21.32 0.41
C GLU A 1084 -10.64 -21.57 1.91
N ILE A 1085 -10.36 -20.52 2.67
CA ILE A 1085 -10.20 -20.58 4.12
C ILE A 1085 -11.46 -19.98 4.76
N THR A 1086 -12.30 -20.82 5.38
CA THR A 1086 -13.38 -20.33 6.26
C THR A 1086 -12.77 -19.84 7.59
N PRO A 1087 -13.39 -18.88 8.30
CA PRO A 1087 -12.90 -18.40 9.61
C PRO A 1087 -12.63 -19.52 10.63
N ARG A 1088 -13.37 -20.63 10.52
CA ARG A 1088 -13.21 -21.82 11.37
C ARG A 1088 -11.96 -22.64 10.99
N SER A 1089 -11.66 -22.79 9.70
CA SER A 1089 -10.45 -23.47 9.23
C SER A 1089 -9.16 -22.72 9.61
N SER A 1090 -9.19 -21.38 9.68
CA SER A 1090 -8.07 -20.58 10.23
C SER A 1090 -7.79 -20.88 11.70
N ALA A 1091 -8.84 -21.10 12.50
CA ALA A 1091 -8.72 -21.38 13.93
C ALA A 1091 -8.21 -22.80 14.25
N ILE A 1092 -8.19 -23.71 13.27
CA ILE A 1092 -7.61 -25.06 13.40
C ILE A 1092 -6.12 -25.05 13.00
N LYS A 1093 -5.69 -24.13 12.12
CA LYS A 1093 -4.29 -23.99 11.67
C LYS A 1093 -3.37 -23.37 12.72
N GLY A 1094 -3.90 -22.49 13.58
CA GLY A 1094 -3.15 -21.86 14.69
C GLY A 1094 -3.14 -22.74 15.93
#